data_AF-A0A8J2QPX3-F1
#
_entry.id   AF-A0A8J2QPX3-F1
#
_cell.length_a   1.000
_cell.length_b   1.000
_cell.length_c   1.000
_cell.angle_alpha   90.00
_cell.angle_beta   90.00
_cell.angle_gamma   90.00
#
_symmetry.space_group_name_H-M   'P 1'
#
loop_
_entity.id
_entity.type
_entity.pdbx_description
1 polymer ?
#
loop_
_entity_poly.entity_id
_entity_poly.type
_entity_poly.pdbx_seq_one_letter_code
_entity_poly.pdbx_strand_id
1 'polypeptide(L)'
;MIIEFDQFKSRETFFNADRIPLFTIAYDVAGLPLSFTPHGAGVPLNISYDRFYRINGWKWGVSEETYSYDPHGMLSEITSPQDGTKFIYYNEENSGLPSEILHVDRDVDYRWESTYIGGLLVEERIDYGAKTGLSNAKILYEYDNNYRTIAVQGRIGGQTLIPHHIIYNSKTGAPDVLGQFTVSKQKWNEASVYDGIAMFSRILNEQFLEREITVNIHRMEVFRMEFAYDRHGRISQTRTHTRNVGVNTYTNVKNYTWDCDGQLTGVEAQEPWGFRYDDNGNMLSLTYRGNTIPMEYNDMDRIIKFGEGQYRYDSRGLVSQNAREERFQYNAKGLLIRATKRGRFDVKYYYDHLDRLSTRKDNFGNVTQFFYTNKEKPHEVSHIYSPRENRFMTLVYDDRGHLIYTQVARHKYYIATDQCGTPVMVFNQYGEGIRELMRSPYGHIVYDSNPYLYLPVDYCGGLLDKVTSLVHMANGKVYDPLIGQWMSPLWENLVERIHNPTQLHLYRFNGNDPINVRPQNKKPADHLSWLKLLGYDTRSLAPQLYPDELPGGSILPNIPHGRPVWGTAPEEGGPGIPSTMSLLPTVTIESGFLSHMSNKRIADFRSLSIPAMSALKSDALNLAPKRIGSDSEPPFGRGILISRNSRGRAVVSTVPSANAIYRDVYTSVFNRSHLLPFSFVVHGDQQDVFYFVKEDTWRAADDKQQLKRMQGKLNVTFHEVAEGGHSYADVKIHGQTSIVNLRYGTTAERERQRLLHHARSSAIRKAWHREREALRAGLGGSQDWSAAELEEIQKAGSATAYEGEYVHDVARYPELAEDPYNVRFVKKRTDRAERRRRKREDCRAPWWLAWDDLC
;
A
#
# COMPACT_ATOMS: atom_id res chain seq x y z
N MET A 1 17.67 -18.56 -6.16
CA MET A 1 17.04 -18.28 -4.86
C MET A 1 16.64 -19.60 -4.22
N ILE A 2 16.96 -19.78 -2.94
CA ILE A 2 16.54 -20.95 -2.15
C ILE A 2 15.60 -20.44 -1.07
N ILE A 3 14.52 -21.17 -0.81
CA ILE A 3 13.56 -20.85 0.25
C ILE A 3 13.56 -22.02 1.22
N GLU A 4 13.85 -21.75 2.49
CA GLU A 4 13.83 -22.76 3.55
C GLU A 4 12.79 -22.38 4.60
N PHE A 5 11.94 -23.33 4.96
CA PHE A 5 10.96 -23.15 6.03
C PHE A 5 11.34 -24.02 7.24
N ASP A 6 11.65 -23.38 8.37
CA ASP A 6 11.88 -24.03 9.65
C ASP A 6 10.56 -24.13 10.42
N GLN A 7 9.95 -25.32 10.38
CA GLN A 7 8.68 -25.62 11.06
C GLN A 7 8.73 -25.45 12.58
N PHE A 8 9.89 -25.65 13.20
CA PHE A 8 10.01 -25.55 14.66
C PHE A 8 10.04 -24.10 15.13
N LYS A 9 10.50 -23.18 14.26
CA LYS A 9 10.57 -21.75 14.56
C LYS A 9 9.46 -20.95 13.90
N SER A 10 8.60 -21.58 13.11
CA SER A 10 7.63 -20.93 12.23
C SER A 10 8.29 -19.82 11.40
N ARG A 11 9.45 -20.11 10.81
CA ARG A 11 10.25 -19.14 10.07
C ARG A 11 10.50 -19.58 8.63
N GLU A 12 10.35 -18.66 7.70
CA GLU A 12 10.70 -18.84 6.30
C GLU A 12 11.87 -17.93 5.94
N THR A 13 13.01 -18.50 5.56
CA THR A 13 14.20 -17.75 5.18
C THR A 13 14.44 -17.86 3.68
N PHE A 14 14.65 -16.71 3.06
CA PHE A 14 14.94 -16.57 1.64
C PHE A 14 16.43 -16.36 1.47
N PHE A 15 17.06 -17.08 0.55
CA PHE A 15 18.49 -17.02 0.31
C PHE A 15 18.80 -16.61 -1.13
N ASN A 16 19.86 -15.84 -1.31
CA ASN A 16 20.41 -15.53 -2.64
C ASN A 16 21.09 -16.76 -3.27
N ALA A 17 21.70 -16.60 -4.45
CA ALA A 17 22.39 -17.68 -5.15
C ALA A 17 23.55 -18.28 -4.34
N ASP A 18 24.23 -17.46 -3.54
CA ASP A 18 25.38 -17.83 -2.70
C ASP A 18 24.99 -18.42 -1.33
N ARG A 19 23.70 -18.70 -1.11
CA ARG A 19 23.15 -19.14 0.18
C ARG A 19 23.33 -18.14 1.34
N ILE A 20 23.45 -16.86 1.02
CA ILE A 20 23.38 -15.78 2.00
C ILE A 20 21.90 -15.47 2.25
N PRO A 21 21.43 -15.47 3.50
CA PRO A 21 20.04 -15.17 3.80
C PRO A 21 19.74 -13.69 3.47
N LEU A 22 18.67 -13.44 2.72
CA LEU A 22 18.18 -12.12 2.32
C LEU A 22 17.23 -11.56 3.39
N PHE A 23 16.20 -12.34 3.74
CA PHE A 23 15.26 -11.99 4.81
C PHE A 23 14.59 -13.25 5.37
N THR A 24 14.08 -13.14 6.59
CA THR A 24 13.31 -14.17 7.27
C THR A 24 11.92 -13.65 7.65
N ILE A 25 10.89 -14.40 7.29
CA ILE A 25 9.51 -14.19 7.74
C ILE A 25 9.29 -15.05 8.97
N ALA A 26 8.64 -14.52 10.00
CA ALA A 26 8.15 -15.31 11.11
C ALA A 26 6.62 -15.27 11.13
N TYR A 27 6.01 -16.41 11.42
CA TYR A 27 4.57 -16.63 11.38
C TYR A 27 3.99 -16.91 12.77
N ASP A 28 2.73 -16.53 12.97
CA ASP A 28 1.94 -17.00 14.10
C ASP A 28 1.46 -18.46 13.89
N VAL A 29 0.77 -18.99 14.90
CA VAL A 29 0.17 -20.34 14.86
C VAL A 29 -1.03 -20.46 13.91
N ALA A 30 -1.58 -19.35 13.43
CA ALA A 30 -2.62 -19.32 12.41
C ALA A 30 -2.02 -19.23 10.99
N GLY A 31 -0.69 -19.17 10.86
CA GLY A 31 0.02 -19.00 9.60
C GLY A 31 0.01 -17.56 9.06
N LEU A 32 -0.31 -16.57 9.89
CA LEU A 32 -0.22 -15.16 9.55
C LEU A 32 1.20 -14.63 9.80
N PRO A 33 1.76 -13.82 8.89
CA PRO A 33 3.10 -13.28 9.07
C PRO A 33 3.13 -12.21 10.17
N LEU A 34 3.95 -12.42 11.20
CA LEU A 34 4.13 -11.51 12.33
C LEU A 34 5.32 -10.57 12.16
N SER A 35 6.39 -11.03 11.53
CA SER A 35 7.57 -10.18 11.34
C SER A 35 8.37 -10.56 10.11
N PHE A 36 8.87 -9.57 9.40
CA PHE A 36 9.79 -9.68 8.29
C PHE A 36 11.13 -9.10 8.72
N THR A 37 12.12 -9.95 8.89
CA THR A 37 13.46 -9.58 9.36
C THR A 37 14.43 -9.67 8.19
N PRO A 38 14.81 -8.54 7.55
CA PRO A 38 15.91 -8.55 6.59
C PRO A 38 17.22 -8.92 7.30
N HIS A 39 18.03 -9.77 6.68
CA HIS A 39 19.35 -10.10 7.20
C HIS A 39 20.36 -9.00 6.81
N GLY A 40 21.27 -8.66 7.74
CA GLY A 40 22.25 -7.58 7.57
C GLY A 40 21.89 -6.32 8.37
N ALA A 41 21.77 -5.16 7.70
CA ALA A 41 21.53 -3.85 8.32
C ALA A 41 20.16 -3.24 7.94
N GLY A 42 19.10 -4.07 8.03
CA GLY A 42 17.71 -3.63 7.97
C GLY A 42 16.99 -3.85 9.29
N VAL A 43 16.05 -2.96 9.62
CA VAL A 43 15.15 -3.14 10.77
C VAL A 43 13.98 -4.07 10.41
N PRO A 44 13.50 -4.91 11.34
CA PRO A 44 12.37 -5.78 11.08
C PRO A 44 11.07 -4.99 10.91
N LEU A 45 10.21 -5.45 10.01
CA LEU A 45 8.81 -5.03 9.87
C LEU A 45 7.96 -6.00 10.69
N ASN A 46 7.27 -5.50 11.72
CA ASN A 46 6.36 -6.27 12.54
C ASN A 46 4.92 -5.93 12.18
N ILE A 47 4.06 -6.93 12.10
CA ILE A 47 2.62 -6.78 11.85
C ILE A 47 1.87 -7.31 13.06
N SER A 48 0.83 -6.59 13.46
CA SER A 48 -0.08 -6.98 14.51
C SER A 48 -1.49 -7.17 13.94
N TYR A 49 -2.19 -8.16 14.50
CA TYR A 49 -3.55 -8.52 14.09
C TYR A 49 -4.49 -8.41 15.29
N ASP A 50 -5.76 -8.14 15.01
CA ASP A 50 -6.83 -8.25 15.98
C ASP A 50 -7.31 -9.71 16.12
N ARG A 51 -8.25 -9.92 17.06
CA ARG A 51 -8.85 -11.23 17.32
C ARG A 51 -9.63 -11.84 16.14
N PHE A 52 -9.87 -11.06 15.09
CA PHE A 52 -10.59 -11.45 13.89
C PHE A 52 -9.62 -11.61 12.70
N TYR A 53 -8.30 -11.66 12.96
CA TYR A 53 -7.25 -11.80 11.95
C TYR A 53 -7.15 -10.63 10.97
N ARG A 54 -7.63 -9.44 11.36
CA ARG A 54 -7.47 -8.20 10.59
C ARG A 54 -6.25 -7.45 11.11
N ILE A 55 -5.53 -6.76 10.22
CA ILE A 55 -4.35 -5.98 10.62
C ILE A 55 -4.79 -4.81 11.50
N ASN A 56 -4.34 -4.77 12.75
CA ASN A 56 -4.58 -3.61 13.63
C ASN A 56 -3.40 -2.62 13.62
N GLY A 57 -2.26 -3.03 13.09
CA GLY A 57 -1.11 -2.15 12.92
C GLY A 57 0.08 -2.86 12.30
N TRP A 58 1.04 -2.06 11.85
CA TRP A 58 2.35 -2.54 11.50
C TRP A 58 3.40 -1.51 11.86
N LYS A 59 4.62 -1.97 12.03
CA LYS A 59 5.77 -1.12 12.30
C LYS A 59 7.02 -1.60 11.63
N TRP A 60 7.75 -0.66 11.05
CA TRP A 60 9.04 -0.91 10.44
C TRP A 60 10.04 0.19 10.83
N GLY A 61 10.98 -0.14 11.72
CA GLY A 61 11.92 0.86 12.22
C GLY A 61 11.25 1.96 13.02
N VAL A 62 11.30 3.21 12.54
CA VAL A 62 10.66 4.39 13.13
C VAL A 62 9.24 4.65 12.61
N SER A 63 8.80 3.90 11.60
CA SER A 63 7.53 4.11 10.93
C SER A 63 6.50 3.11 11.39
N GLU A 64 5.31 3.58 11.72
CA GLU A 64 4.20 2.77 12.17
C GLU A 64 2.88 3.32 11.63
N GLU A 65 1.95 2.43 11.36
CA GLU A 65 0.55 2.76 11.13
C GLU A 65 -0.31 1.87 12.03
N THR A 66 -1.30 2.48 12.67
CA THR A 66 -2.33 1.78 13.42
C THR A 66 -3.67 1.90 12.70
N TYR A 67 -4.45 0.82 12.73
CA TYR A 67 -5.76 0.72 12.11
C TYR A 67 -6.79 0.41 13.19
N SER A 68 -7.85 1.20 13.26
CA SER A 68 -8.99 0.94 14.12
C SER A 68 -10.23 0.67 13.30
N TYR A 69 -11.07 -0.24 13.80
CA TYR A 69 -12.30 -0.66 13.14
C TYR A 69 -13.51 -0.28 13.99
N ASP A 70 -14.62 0.01 13.33
CA ASP A 70 -15.91 0.25 13.97
C ASP A 70 -16.53 -1.06 14.51
N PRO A 71 -17.66 -0.98 15.25
CA PRO A 71 -18.35 -2.17 15.76
C PRO A 71 -18.89 -3.12 14.66
N HIS A 72 -19.09 -2.62 13.43
CA HIS A 72 -19.53 -3.40 12.28
C HIS A 72 -18.37 -4.08 11.54
N GLY A 73 -17.14 -3.75 11.91
CA GLY A 73 -15.92 -4.33 11.38
C GLY A 73 -15.29 -3.55 10.21
N MET A 74 -15.79 -2.35 9.91
CA MET A 74 -15.29 -1.46 8.87
C MET A 74 -14.15 -0.58 9.40
N LEU A 75 -13.19 -0.21 8.55
CA LEU A 75 -12.05 0.61 8.98
C LEU A 75 -12.49 2.04 9.28
N SER A 76 -12.32 2.51 10.51
CA SER A 76 -12.77 3.84 10.94
C SER A 76 -11.64 4.85 11.08
N GLU A 77 -10.43 4.40 11.42
CA GLU A 77 -9.30 5.28 11.72
C GLU A 77 -7.97 4.67 11.26
N ILE A 78 -7.12 5.50 10.67
CA ILE A 78 -5.71 5.19 10.39
C ILE A 78 -4.87 6.27 11.04
N THR A 79 -3.95 5.91 11.92
CA THR A 79 -3.08 6.86 12.60
C THR A 79 -1.61 6.53 12.33
N SER A 80 -0.84 7.56 12.01
CA SER A 80 0.60 7.51 11.75
C SER A 80 1.27 8.71 12.40
N PRO A 81 2.38 8.53 13.14
CA PRO A 81 3.13 9.66 13.70
C PRO A 81 3.67 10.63 12.63
N GLN A 82 3.90 10.14 11.40
CA GLN A 82 4.47 10.93 10.31
C GLN A 82 3.42 11.55 9.38
N ASP A 83 2.26 10.91 9.21
CA ASP A 83 1.18 11.38 8.32
C ASP A 83 -0.04 11.93 9.06
N GLY A 84 -0.06 11.92 10.40
CA GLY A 84 -1.24 12.31 11.16
C GLY A 84 -2.34 11.23 11.17
N THR A 85 -3.59 11.66 11.32
CA THR A 85 -4.74 10.75 11.46
C THR A 85 -5.73 10.91 10.31
N LYS A 86 -6.20 9.79 9.77
CA LYS A 86 -7.28 9.71 8.77
C LYS A 86 -8.49 9.06 9.44
N PHE A 87 -9.61 9.76 9.48
CA PHE A 87 -10.90 9.23 9.90
C PHE A 87 -11.75 8.90 8.69
N ILE A 88 -12.46 7.77 8.74
CA ILE A 88 -13.34 7.30 7.68
C ILE A 88 -14.73 7.11 8.29
N TYR A 89 -15.71 7.79 7.69
CA TYR A 89 -17.11 7.70 8.08
C TYR A 89 -17.91 7.05 6.97
N TYR A 90 -18.86 6.20 7.34
CA TYR A 90 -19.69 5.43 6.42
C TYR A 90 -21.13 5.91 6.48
N ASN A 91 -21.83 5.80 5.35
CA ASN A 91 -23.26 6.05 5.31
C ASN A 91 -24.02 4.79 5.75
N GLU A 92 -24.40 4.75 7.04
CA GLU A 92 -25.11 3.63 7.69
C GLU A 92 -26.51 3.39 7.13
N GLU A 93 -27.18 4.41 6.56
CA GLU A 93 -28.59 4.31 6.19
C GLU A 93 -28.84 3.67 4.81
N ASN A 94 -27.86 3.64 3.90
CA ASN A 94 -28.12 3.29 2.49
C ASN A 94 -27.10 2.39 1.76
N SER A 95 -25.80 2.41 2.10
CA SER A 95 -24.79 1.81 1.20
C SER A 95 -23.58 1.17 1.85
N GLY A 96 -23.27 1.46 3.13
CA GLY A 96 -22.01 1.01 3.74
C GLY A 96 -20.74 1.55 3.07
N LEU A 97 -20.88 2.50 2.14
CA LEU A 97 -19.76 3.16 1.44
C LEU A 97 -19.21 4.33 2.27
N PRO A 98 -17.91 4.66 2.13
CA PRO A 98 -17.32 5.81 2.81
C PRO A 98 -17.95 7.11 2.29
N SER A 99 -18.62 7.84 3.17
CA SER A 99 -19.25 9.13 2.87
C SER A 99 -18.33 10.31 3.15
N GLU A 100 -17.43 10.18 4.14
CA GLU A 100 -16.49 11.24 4.49
C GLU A 100 -15.14 10.65 4.89
N ILE A 101 -14.07 11.24 4.37
CA ILE A 101 -12.70 10.98 4.82
C ILE A 101 -12.12 12.30 5.33
N LEU A 102 -11.77 12.34 6.61
CA LEU A 102 -11.15 13.49 7.25
C LEU A 102 -9.69 13.17 7.53
N HIS A 103 -8.79 13.93 6.93
CA HIS A 103 -7.36 13.87 7.23
C HIS A 103 -6.96 15.07 8.07
N VAL A 104 -6.34 14.77 9.21
CA VAL A 104 -5.81 15.77 10.15
C VAL A 104 -4.32 15.54 10.31
N ASP A 105 -3.54 16.52 9.88
CA ASP A 105 -2.08 16.52 9.95
C ASP A 105 -1.57 17.90 10.40
N ARG A 106 -0.32 17.99 10.87
CA ARG A 106 0.29 19.26 11.28
C ARG A 106 0.32 20.29 10.15
N ASP A 107 0.53 19.84 8.92
CA ASP A 107 0.80 20.74 7.79
C ASP A 107 -0.41 20.85 6.82
N VAL A 108 -1.19 19.78 6.61
CA VAL A 108 -2.32 19.76 5.66
C VAL A 108 -3.53 19.00 6.21
N ASP A 109 -4.60 19.75 6.49
CA ASP A 109 -5.92 19.18 6.79
C ASP A 109 -6.81 19.20 5.55
N TYR A 110 -7.51 18.09 5.27
CA TYR A 110 -8.55 18.04 4.25
C TYR A 110 -9.73 17.17 4.66
N ARG A 111 -10.90 17.52 4.11
CA ARG A 111 -12.12 16.75 4.19
C ARG A 111 -12.55 16.34 2.78
N TRP A 112 -12.78 15.06 2.59
CA TRP A 112 -13.25 14.48 1.33
C TRP A 112 -14.64 13.89 1.54
N GLU A 113 -15.66 14.56 1.02
CA GLU A 113 -17.06 14.11 1.09
C GLU A 113 -17.44 13.43 -0.23
N SER A 114 -18.09 12.27 -0.14
CA SER A 114 -18.53 11.47 -1.28
C SER A 114 -20.03 11.19 -1.17
N THR A 115 -20.78 11.52 -2.21
CA THR A 115 -22.23 11.29 -2.28
C THR A 115 -22.53 10.20 -3.29
N TYR A 116 -23.40 9.26 -2.90
CA TYR A 116 -23.79 8.13 -3.74
C TYR A 116 -25.29 8.08 -3.97
N ILE A 117 -25.68 7.58 -5.15
CA ILE A 117 -27.06 7.23 -5.49
C ILE A 117 -27.05 5.78 -5.97
N GLY A 118 -27.72 4.89 -5.24
CA GLY A 118 -27.77 3.47 -5.59
C GLY A 118 -26.38 2.79 -5.68
N GLY A 119 -25.41 3.27 -4.88
CA GLY A 119 -24.02 2.79 -4.88
C GLY A 119 -23.07 3.52 -5.84
N LEU A 120 -23.60 4.27 -6.82
CA LEU A 120 -22.79 5.04 -7.78
C LEU A 120 -22.34 6.35 -7.17
N LEU A 121 -21.05 6.68 -7.30
CA LEU A 121 -20.49 7.95 -6.84
C LEU A 121 -20.92 9.09 -7.75
N VAL A 122 -21.79 9.98 -7.29
CA VAL A 122 -22.35 11.09 -8.09
C VAL A 122 -21.63 12.41 -7.82
N GLU A 123 -21.14 12.62 -6.60
CA GLU A 123 -20.44 13.85 -6.23
C GLU A 123 -19.27 13.56 -5.30
N GLU A 124 -18.16 14.25 -5.55
CA GLU A 124 -17.04 14.37 -4.62
C GLU A 124 -16.75 15.83 -4.32
N ARG A 125 -16.51 16.12 -3.05
CA ARG A 125 -16.12 17.44 -2.58
C ARG A 125 -14.87 17.32 -1.72
N ILE A 126 -13.85 18.08 -2.09
CA ILE A 126 -12.57 18.14 -1.40
C ILE A 126 -12.42 19.55 -0.83
N ASP A 127 -12.53 19.66 0.48
CA ASP A 127 -12.37 20.90 1.21
C ASP A 127 -11.06 20.88 2.00
N TYR A 128 -10.16 21.82 1.69
CA TYR A 128 -8.91 21.97 2.42
C TYR A 128 -9.08 23.00 3.55
N GLY A 129 -8.36 22.80 4.65
CA GLY A 129 -8.34 23.75 5.76
C GLY A 129 -7.80 25.12 5.32
N ALA A 130 -8.41 26.21 5.78
CA ALA A 130 -8.07 27.58 5.34
C ALA A 130 -6.58 27.95 5.56
N LYS A 131 -5.90 27.31 6.51
CA LYS A 131 -4.48 27.53 6.82
C LYS A 131 -3.51 26.96 5.77
N THR A 132 -3.98 26.01 4.95
CA THR A 132 -3.13 25.26 4.02
C THR A 132 -2.74 26.09 2.78
N GLY A 133 -3.57 27.07 2.41
CA GLY A 133 -3.42 27.83 1.16
C GLY A 133 -3.75 27.01 -0.10
N LEU A 134 -4.44 25.87 0.07
CA LEU A 134 -4.88 24.99 -1.00
C LEU A 134 -6.30 25.35 -1.44
N SER A 135 -6.63 25.00 -2.68
CA SER A 135 -7.94 25.27 -3.27
C SER A 135 -8.83 24.05 -3.24
N ASN A 136 -10.10 24.27 -2.90
CA ASN A 136 -11.12 23.23 -2.83
C ASN A 136 -11.55 22.78 -4.24
N ALA A 137 -12.12 21.59 -4.32
CA ALA A 137 -12.65 21.01 -5.53
C ALA A 137 -14.03 20.40 -5.31
N LYS A 138 -14.87 20.47 -6.33
CA LYS A 138 -16.16 19.75 -6.42
C LYS A 138 -16.22 19.07 -7.78
N ILE A 139 -16.38 17.75 -7.80
CA ILE A 139 -16.42 16.92 -9.00
C ILE A 139 -17.76 16.20 -9.03
N LEU A 140 -18.38 16.15 -10.20
CA LEU A 140 -19.68 15.56 -10.47
C LEU A 140 -19.52 14.48 -11.53
N TYR A 141 -20.18 13.35 -11.32
CA TYR A 141 -20.17 12.19 -12.20
C TYR A 141 -21.60 11.89 -12.66
N GLU A 142 -21.76 11.73 -13.96
CA GLU A 142 -23.01 11.29 -14.57
C GLU A 142 -22.84 9.88 -15.13
N TYR A 143 -23.89 9.06 -15.00
CA TYR A 143 -23.89 7.67 -15.44
C TYR A 143 -25.00 7.40 -16.45
N ASP A 144 -24.78 6.43 -17.33
CA ASP A 144 -25.86 5.86 -18.14
C ASP A 144 -26.60 4.73 -17.41
N ASN A 145 -27.60 4.15 -18.09
CA ASN A 145 -28.39 3.03 -17.56
C ASN A 145 -27.58 1.74 -17.36
N ASN A 146 -26.36 1.67 -17.89
CA ASN A 146 -25.43 0.55 -17.70
C ASN A 146 -24.39 0.88 -16.61
N TYR A 147 -24.61 1.89 -15.76
CA TYR A 147 -23.70 2.24 -14.66
C TYR A 147 -22.31 2.70 -15.12
N ARG A 148 -22.19 3.20 -16.36
CA ARG A 148 -20.91 3.70 -16.89
C ARG A 148 -20.85 5.21 -16.80
N THR A 149 -19.68 5.75 -16.44
CA THR A 149 -19.46 7.19 -16.37
C THR A 149 -19.52 7.81 -17.76
N ILE A 150 -20.49 8.68 -18.03
CA ILE A 150 -20.68 9.36 -19.32
C ILE A 150 -20.25 10.83 -19.30
N ALA A 151 -20.13 11.44 -18.12
CA ALA A 151 -19.61 12.79 -18.00
C ALA A 151 -18.91 12.99 -16.66
N VAL A 152 -17.79 13.70 -16.71
CA VAL A 152 -17.10 14.20 -15.52
C VAL A 152 -16.98 15.72 -15.63
N GLN A 153 -17.54 16.44 -14.67
CA GLN A 153 -17.58 17.90 -14.66
C GLN A 153 -17.40 18.44 -13.23
N GLY A 154 -17.22 19.75 -13.06
CA GLY A 154 -17.03 20.30 -11.72
C GLY A 154 -16.33 21.63 -11.69
N ARG A 155 -15.72 21.92 -10.54
CA ARG A 155 -14.99 23.17 -10.27
C ARG A 155 -13.78 22.91 -9.38
N ILE A 156 -12.65 23.52 -9.70
CA ILE A 156 -11.42 23.48 -8.90
C ILE A 156 -10.94 24.91 -8.67
N GLY A 157 -10.74 25.31 -7.41
CA GLY A 157 -10.22 26.64 -7.07
C GLY A 157 -11.00 27.82 -7.66
N GLY A 158 -12.31 27.64 -7.84
CA GLY A 158 -13.14 28.65 -8.47
C GLY A 158 -13.21 28.58 -10.01
N GLN A 159 -12.41 27.74 -10.68
CA GLN A 159 -12.46 27.54 -12.13
C GLN A 159 -13.35 26.35 -12.49
N THR A 160 -14.28 26.56 -13.42
CA THR A 160 -15.17 25.50 -13.92
C THR A 160 -14.42 24.60 -14.89
N LEU A 161 -14.55 23.29 -14.72
CA LEU A 161 -13.95 22.28 -15.59
C LEU A 161 -14.67 22.25 -16.93
N ILE A 162 -13.92 22.00 -18.01
CA ILE A 162 -14.51 21.61 -19.28
C ILE A 162 -15.10 20.21 -19.09
N PRO A 163 -16.41 19.99 -19.30
CA PRO A 163 -17.01 18.68 -19.14
C PRO A 163 -16.31 17.62 -20.00
N HIS A 164 -15.87 16.54 -19.38
CA HIS A 164 -15.25 15.41 -20.06
C HIS A 164 -16.30 14.34 -20.34
N HIS A 165 -16.86 14.38 -21.55
CA HIS A 165 -17.88 13.42 -21.99
C HIS A 165 -17.25 12.11 -22.47
N ILE A 166 -17.86 10.99 -22.10
CA ILE A 166 -17.47 9.66 -22.56
C ILE A 166 -18.68 9.01 -23.23
N ILE A 167 -18.52 8.60 -24.48
CA ILE A 167 -19.55 7.87 -25.22
C ILE A 167 -19.01 6.48 -25.50
N TYR A 168 -19.79 5.46 -25.16
CA TYR A 168 -19.40 4.07 -25.30
C TYR A 168 -20.06 3.42 -26.51
N ASN A 169 -19.32 2.51 -27.12
CA ASN A 169 -19.85 1.66 -28.17
C ASN A 169 -20.84 0.65 -27.58
N SER A 170 -22.05 0.56 -28.14
CA SER A 170 -23.06 -0.40 -27.66
C SER A 170 -22.73 -1.87 -27.96
N LYS A 171 -21.83 -2.13 -28.92
CA LYS A 171 -21.42 -3.50 -29.31
C LYS A 171 -20.16 -3.99 -28.63
N THR A 172 -19.18 -3.11 -28.43
CA THR A 172 -17.87 -3.48 -27.86
C THR A 172 -17.66 -3.00 -26.44
N GLY A 173 -18.44 -2.01 -25.97
CA GLY A 173 -18.27 -1.37 -24.64
C GLY A 173 -17.08 -0.42 -24.57
N ALA A 174 -16.18 -0.44 -25.54
CA ALA A 174 -15.06 0.50 -25.58
C ALA A 174 -15.55 1.94 -25.77
N PRO A 175 -14.81 2.94 -25.25
CA PRO A 175 -15.13 4.34 -25.49
C PRO A 175 -14.92 4.70 -26.96
N ASP A 176 -15.97 5.22 -27.62
CA ASP A 176 -15.93 5.82 -28.96
C ASP A 176 -15.60 7.32 -28.88
N VAL A 177 -15.84 7.99 -27.74
CA VAL A 177 -15.49 9.39 -27.51
C VAL A 177 -14.87 9.56 -26.12
N LEU A 178 -13.79 10.31 -26.04
CA LEU A 178 -13.04 10.68 -24.83
C LEU A 178 -12.85 12.21 -24.79
N GLY A 179 -13.78 12.90 -24.14
CA GLY A 179 -13.82 14.36 -24.09
C GLY A 179 -14.02 14.97 -25.47
N GLN A 180 -13.01 15.67 -25.97
CA GLN A 180 -13.03 16.27 -27.32
C GLN A 180 -12.52 15.32 -28.42
N PHE A 181 -12.02 14.13 -28.05
CA PHE A 181 -11.44 13.19 -28.99
C PHE A 181 -12.41 12.07 -29.33
N THR A 182 -12.47 11.68 -30.61
CA THR A 182 -13.16 10.49 -31.09
C THR A 182 -12.15 9.35 -31.25
N VAL A 183 -12.51 8.18 -30.75
CA VAL A 183 -11.77 6.92 -30.89
C VAL A 183 -12.42 6.10 -31.99
N SER A 184 -11.63 5.70 -32.98
CA SER A 184 -12.07 4.84 -34.08
C SER A 184 -11.19 3.60 -34.17
N LYS A 185 -11.83 2.43 -34.21
CA LYS A 185 -11.21 1.13 -34.45
C LYS A 185 -11.85 0.50 -35.69
N GLN A 186 -11.41 0.94 -36.87
CA GLN A 186 -11.96 0.43 -38.13
C GLN A 186 -11.53 -1.02 -38.42
N LYS A 187 -10.35 -1.41 -37.92
CA LYS A 187 -9.80 -2.78 -38.01
C LYS A 187 -9.34 -3.24 -36.63
N TRP A 188 -9.21 -4.55 -36.45
CA TRP A 188 -8.73 -5.13 -35.19
C TRP A 188 -7.30 -4.69 -34.83
N ASN A 189 -6.47 -4.39 -35.84
CA ASN A 189 -5.07 -4.00 -35.67
C ASN A 189 -4.82 -2.49 -35.83
N GLU A 190 -5.84 -1.67 -36.03
CA GLU A 190 -5.69 -0.24 -36.30
C GLU A 190 -6.62 0.55 -35.39
N ALA A 191 -6.06 1.47 -34.59
CA ALA A 191 -6.84 2.35 -33.74
C ALA A 191 -6.37 3.80 -33.91
N SER A 192 -7.31 4.73 -33.98
CA SER A 192 -7.03 6.15 -34.11
C SER A 192 -7.83 6.98 -33.12
N VAL A 193 -7.21 8.00 -32.53
CA VAL A 193 -7.81 8.96 -31.62
C VAL A 193 -7.62 10.36 -32.21
N TYR A 194 -8.69 11.12 -32.44
CA TYR A 194 -8.60 12.41 -33.14
C TYR A 194 -9.62 13.44 -32.69
N ASP A 195 -9.31 14.74 -32.81
CA ASP A 195 -10.19 15.87 -32.45
C ASP A 195 -10.50 16.81 -33.63
N GLY A 196 -10.17 16.38 -34.85
CA GLY A 196 -10.30 17.16 -36.09
C GLY A 196 -9.08 18.03 -36.42
N ILE A 197 -8.22 18.33 -35.45
CA ILE A 197 -6.94 19.02 -35.66
C ILE A 197 -5.81 17.99 -35.68
N ALA A 198 -5.70 17.21 -34.62
CA ALA A 198 -4.72 16.16 -34.47
C ALA A 198 -5.37 14.78 -34.59
N MET A 199 -4.60 13.82 -35.12
CA MET A 199 -4.96 12.41 -35.21
C MET A 199 -3.76 11.58 -34.79
N PHE A 200 -3.94 10.85 -33.70
CA PHE A 200 -3.02 9.84 -33.18
C PHE A 200 -3.46 8.49 -33.74
N SER A 201 -2.59 7.76 -34.43
CA SER A 201 -2.93 6.43 -34.91
C SER A 201 -1.91 5.40 -34.44
N ARG A 202 -2.37 4.17 -34.22
CA ARG A 202 -1.53 3.02 -33.91
C ARG A 202 -1.89 1.84 -34.79
N ILE A 203 -0.87 1.06 -35.13
CA ILE A 203 -1.00 -0.18 -35.87
C ILE A 203 -0.34 -1.30 -35.06
N LEU A 204 -1.05 -2.42 -34.92
CA LEU A 204 -0.58 -3.63 -34.27
C LEU A 204 -0.08 -4.66 -35.30
N ASN A 205 0.88 -5.49 -34.90
CA ASN A 205 1.31 -6.66 -35.67
C ASN A 205 0.41 -7.89 -35.39
N GLU A 206 0.74 -9.02 -36.01
CA GLU A 206 0.00 -10.29 -35.86
C GLU A 206 0.03 -10.85 -34.44
N GLN A 207 1.01 -10.45 -33.61
CA GLN A 207 1.08 -10.78 -32.19
C GLN A 207 0.41 -9.75 -31.28
N PHE A 208 -0.35 -8.80 -31.83
CA PHE A 208 -0.99 -7.68 -31.09
C PHE A 208 -0.01 -6.72 -30.40
N LEU A 209 1.25 -6.70 -30.84
CA LEU A 209 2.27 -5.76 -30.39
C LEU A 209 2.25 -4.49 -31.25
N GLU A 210 2.56 -3.36 -30.65
CA GLU A 210 2.58 -2.05 -31.32
C GLU A 210 3.65 -2.00 -32.40
N ARG A 211 3.28 -2.01 -33.67
CA ARG A 211 4.23 -1.93 -34.78
C ARG A 211 4.59 -0.49 -35.12
N GLU A 212 3.60 0.39 -35.08
CA GLU A 212 3.73 1.77 -35.54
C GLU A 212 2.77 2.69 -34.78
N ILE A 213 3.25 3.89 -34.41
CA ILE A 213 2.46 4.98 -33.86
C ILE A 213 2.73 6.23 -34.68
N THR A 214 1.69 6.95 -35.11
CA THR A 214 1.83 8.21 -35.84
C THR A 214 1.01 9.33 -35.21
N VAL A 215 1.50 10.56 -35.35
CA VAL A 215 0.80 11.79 -34.99
C VAL A 215 0.72 12.68 -36.21
N ASN A 216 -0.50 12.95 -36.63
CA ASN A 216 -0.81 13.84 -37.73
C ASN A 216 -1.49 15.10 -37.19
N ILE A 217 -0.99 16.29 -37.54
CA ILE A 217 -1.63 17.57 -37.21
C ILE A 217 -1.94 18.30 -38.51
N HIS A 218 -3.20 18.68 -38.74
CA HIS A 218 -3.67 19.25 -40.00
C HIS A 218 -3.27 18.41 -41.25
N ARG A 219 -3.36 17.07 -41.12
CA ARG A 219 -2.93 16.09 -42.14
C ARG A 219 -1.44 16.05 -42.44
N MET A 220 -0.62 16.79 -41.71
CA MET A 220 0.84 16.68 -41.76
C MET A 220 1.28 15.66 -40.72
N GLU A 221 2.02 14.64 -41.15
CA GLU A 221 2.71 13.74 -40.23
C GLU A 221 3.88 14.48 -39.58
N VAL A 222 3.71 14.79 -38.29
CA VAL A 222 4.73 15.49 -37.49
C VAL A 222 5.61 14.52 -36.71
N PHE A 223 5.09 13.31 -36.44
CA PHE A 223 5.79 12.28 -35.69
C PHE A 223 5.36 10.87 -36.14
N ARG A 224 6.32 9.97 -36.30
CA ARG A 224 6.10 8.53 -36.50
C ARG A 224 7.12 7.75 -35.70
N MET A 225 6.70 6.71 -34.99
CA MET A 225 7.55 5.79 -34.26
C MET A 225 7.23 4.35 -34.66
N GLU A 226 8.24 3.63 -35.15
CA GLU A 226 8.16 2.23 -35.58
C GLU A 226 8.91 1.35 -34.58
N PHE A 227 8.38 0.15 -34.33
CA PHE A 227 8.94 -0.83 -33.40
C PHE A 227 9.26 -2.14 -34.13
N ALA A 228 10.45 -2.67 -33.87
CA ALA A 228 10.81 -4.04 -34.20
C ALA A 228 10.97 -4.86 -32.92
N TYR A 229 10.60 -6.14 -32.98
CA TYR A 229 10.59 -7.04 -31.84
C TYR A 229 11.53 -8.22 -32.04
N ASP A 230 12.09 -8.70 -30.94
CA ASP A 230 12.83 -9.96 -30.90
C ASP A 230 11.89 -11.19 -30.87
N ARG A 231 12.48 -12.39 -30.91
CA ARG A 231 11.73 -13.66 -30.85
C ARG A 231 10.94 -13.87 -29.55
N HIS A 232 11.22 -13.11 -28.50
CA HIS A 232 10.53 -13.17 -27.21
C HIS A 232 9.48 -12.05 -27.06
N GLY A 233 9.28 -11.23 -28.10
CA GLY A 233 8.31 -10.14 -28.10
C GLY A 233 8.78 -8.87 -27.38
N ARG A 234 10.09 -8.73 -27.13
CA ARG A 234 10.69 -7.49 -26.57
C ARG A 234 11.11 -6.55 -27.69
N ILE A 235 11.05 -5.25 -27.45
CA ILE A 235 11.47 -4.25 -28.43
C ILE A 235 12.98 -4.36 -28.67
N SER A 236 13.38 -4.64 -29.90
CA SER A 236 14.78 -4.75 -30.35
C SER A 236 15.25 -3.51 -31.10
N GLN A 237 14.34 -2.76 -31.73
CA GLN A 237 14.65 -1.50 -32.40
C GLN A 237 13.48 -0.54 -32.29
N THR A 238 13.78 0.74 -32.11
CA THR A 238 12.83 1.85 -32.34
C THR A 238 13.37 2.76 -33.43
N ARG A 239 12.48 3.21 -34.32
CA ARG A 239 12.79 4.20 -35.36
C ARG A 239 11.79 5.34 -35.27
N THR A 240 12.28 6.52 -34.91
CA THR A 240 11.48 7.73 -34.76
C THR A 240 11.76 8.69 -35.91
N HIS A 241 10.71 9.09 -36.62
CA HIS A 241 10.74 10.13 -37.64
C HIS A 241 10.02 11.37 -37.09
N THR A 242 10.72 12.50 -37.08
CA THR A 242 10.13 13.77 -36.64
C THR A 242 10.20 14.79 -37.77
N ARG A 243 9.08 15.51 -37.97
CA ARG A 243 8.98 16.64 -38.88
C ARG A 243 8.56 17.88 -38.09
N ASN A 244 9.47 18.85 -38.01
CA ASN A 244 9.17 20.18 -37.48
C ASN A 244 8.95 21.16 -38.64
N VAL A 245 7.90 21.96 -38.57
CA VAL A 245 7.66 23.03 -39.57
C VAL A 245 8.83 24.01 -39.53
N GLY A 246 9.52 24.19 -40.66
CA GLY A 246 10.68 25.08 -40.79
C GLY A 246 12.05 24.46 -40.49
N VAL A 247 12.11 23.17 -40.10
CA VAL A 247 13.37 22.42 -39.88
C VAL A 247 13.34 21.14 -40.73
N ASN A 248 14.51 20.66 -41.17
CA ASN A 248 14.59 19.39 -41.90
C ASN A 248 14.06 18.22 -41.05
N THR A 249 13.41 17.28 -41.71
CA THR A 249 13.03 16.00 -41.11
C THR A 249 14.28 15.24 -40.67
N TYR A 250 14.24 14.63 -39.49
CA TYR A 250 15.32 13.78 -39.02
C TYR A 250 14.78 12.47 -38.48
N THR A 251 15.65 11.46 -38.47
CA THR A 251 15.33 10.12 -38.03
C THR A 251 16.29 9.69 -36.93
N ASN A 252 15.74 9.13 -35.86
CA ASN A 252 16.51 8.57 -34.75
C ASN A 252 16.24 7.06 -34.70
N VAL A 253 17.29 6.26 -34.82
CA VAL A 253 17.22 4.81 -34.72
C VAL A 253 17.94 4.38 -33.46
N LYS A 254 17.31 3.54 -32.65
CA LYS A 254 17.89 2.94 -31.45
C LYS A 254 17.76 1.43 -31.53
N ASN A 255 18.87 0.71 -31.46
CA ASN A 255 18.88 -0.75 -31.33
C ASN A 255 19.13 -1.12 -29.88
N TYR A 256 18.36 -2.06 -29.35
CA TYR A 256 18.46 -2.51 -27.97
C TYR A 256 19.04 -3.92 -27.92
N THR A 257 20.00 -4.12 -27.00
CA THR A 257 20.62 -5.41 -26.72
C THR A 257 20.31 -5.83 -25.29
N TRP A 258 20.09 -7.12 -25.09
CA TRP A 258 19.63 -7.70 -23.84
C TRP A 258 20.52 -8.89 -23.47
N ASP A 259 20.72 -9.12 -22.17
CA ASP A 259 21.31 -10.36 -21.68
C ASP A 259 20.30 -11.53 -21.64
N CYS A 260 20.73 -12.68 -21.12
CA CYS A 260 19.90 -13.88 -20.98
C CYS A 260 18.80 -13.75 -19.92
N ASP A 261 18.97 -12.87 -18.93
CA ASP A 261 18.01 -12.61 -17.86
C ASP A 261 16.99 -11.54 -18.24
N GLY A 262 17.20 -10.87 -19.38
CA GLY A 262 16.32 -9.84 -19.91
C GLY A 262 16.63 -8.44 -19.44
N GLN A 263 17.86 -8.18 -19.01
CA GLN A 263 18.36 -6.86 -18.60
C GLN A 263 18.98 -6.13 -19.81
N LEU A 264 18.80 -4.81 -19.87
CA LEU A 264 19.25 -4.00 -21.01
C LEU A 264 20.77 -3.81 -21.00
N THR A 265 21.53 -4.44 -21.89
CA THR A 265 23.00 -4.33 -21.91
C THR A 265 23.52 -3.12 -22.67
N GLY A 266 22.78 -2.65 -23.67
CA GLY A 266 23.24 -1.54 -24.50
C GLY A 266 22.20 -1.01 -25.46
N VAL A 267 22.38 0.26 -25.81
CA VAL A 267 21.58 0.98 -26.80
C VAL A 267 22.51 1.57 -27.85
N GLU A 268 22.45 1.03 -29.06
CA GLU A 268 23.17 1.60 -30.20
C GLU A 268 22.31 2.68 -30.83
N ALA A 269 22.79 3.92 -30.78
CA ALA A 269 22.16 5.09 -31.35
C ALA A 269 23.25 6.11 -31.71
N GLN A 270 22.86 7.30 -32.19
CA GLN A 270 23.79 8.42 -32.35
C GLN A 270 24.56 8.73 -31.05
N GLU A 271 23.90 8.56 -29.91
CA GLU A 271 24.49 8.62 -28.57
C GLU A 271 24.37 7.25 -27.91
N PRO A 272 25.44 6.42 -27.93
CA PRO A 272 25.35 5.04 -27.45
C PRO A 272 25.36 4.96 -25.92
N TRP A 273 24.64 3.97 -25.41
CA TRP A 273 24.59 3.61 -23.99
C TRP A 273 25.06 2.17 -23.79
N GLY A 274 25.76 1.91 -22.68
CA GLY A 274 26.15 0.56 -22.25
C GLY A 274 25.93 0.38 -20.76
N PHE A 275 25.46 -0.80 -20.36
CA PHE A 275 25.18 -1.15 -18.96
C PHE A 275 25.79 -2.49 -18.63
N ARG A 276 26.34 -2.63 -17.41
CA ARG A 276 26.87 -3.89 -16.89
C ARG A 276 26.24 -4.19 -15.55
N TYR A 277 25.97 -5.47 -15.32
CA TYR A 277 25.28 -5.95 -14.12
C TYR A 277 26.13 -6.98 -13.37
N ASP A 278 25.91 -7.12 -12.06
CA ASP A 278 26.36 -8.27 -11.28
C ASP A 278 25.34 -9.43 -11.34
N ASP A 279 25.63 -10.55 -10.68
CA ASP A 279 24.75 -11.74 -10.66
C ASP A 279 23.45 -11.52 -9.89
N ASN A 280 23.44 -10.60 -8.91
CA ASN A 280 22.20 -10.18 -8.29
C ASN A 280 21.38 -9.35 -9.27
N GLY A 281 22.02 -8.68 -10.24
CA GLY A 281 21.53 -7.78 -11.30
C GLY A 281 21.72 -6.28 -11.01
N ASN A 282 22.57 -5.89 -10.07
CA ASN A 282 22.83 -4.48 -9.74
C ASN A 282 23.65 -3.86 -10.87
N MET A 283 23.30 -2.64 -11.30
CA MET A 283 24.02 -1.95 -12.37
C MET A 283 25.39 -1.49 -11.87
N LEU A 284 26.46 -2.20 -12.24
CA LEU A 284 27.84 -1.91 -11.84
C LEU A 284 28.45 -0.70 -12.56
N SER A 285 28.03 -0.45 -13.79
CA SER A 285 28.53 0.69 -14.56
C SER A 285 27.53 1.16 -15.61
N LEU A 286 27.46 2.47 -15.77
CA LEU A 286 26.71 3.14 -16.83
C LEU A 286 27.70 3.83 -17.78
N THR A 287 27.64 3.49 -19.07
CA THR A 287 28.48 4.08 -20.12
C THR A 287 27.63 4.95 -21.02
N TYR A 288 28.00 6.21 -21.19
CA TYR A 288 27.34 7.15 -22.09
C TYR A 288 28.37 7.84 -22.98
N ARG A 289 28.23 7.70 -24.31
CA ARG A 289 29.20 8.24 -25.30
C ARG A 289 30.67 7.91 -24.98
N GLY A 290 30.92 6.70 -24.47
CA GLY A 290 32.25 6.21 -24.07
C GLY A 290 32.70 6.61 -22.66
N ASN A 291 32.02 7.54 -21.99
CA ASN A 291 32.30 7.86 -20.58
C ASN A 291 31.62 6.84 -19.66
N THR A 292 32.40 6.13 -18.86
CA THR A 292 31.90 5.07 -17.96
C THR A 292 31.89 5.59 -16.52
N ILE A 293 30.71 5.56 -15.89
CA ILE A 293 30.51 5.92 -14.49
C ILE A 293 30.34 4.63 -13.69
N PRO A 294 31.24 4.32 -12.73
CA PRO A 294 31.12 3.14 -11.89
C PRO A 294 30.08 3.35 -10.78
N MET A 295 29.50 2.25 -10.32
CA MET A 295 28.53 2.19 -9.24
C MET A 295 28.94 1.08 -8.26
N GLU A 296 28.89 1.38 -6.97
CA GLU A 296 29.24 0.43 -5.90
C GLU A 296 28.01 0.12 -5.05
N TYR A 297 27.86 -1.13 -4.61
CA TYR A 297 26.73 -1.61 -3.80
C TYR A 297 27.23 -2.27 -2.52
N ASN A 298 26.35 -2.33 -1.51
CA ASN A 298 26.56 -3.18 -0.34
C ASN A 298 25.87 -4.55 -0.50
N ASP A 299 26.09 -5.42 0.48
CA ASP A 299 25.52 -6.78 0.52
C ASP A 299 23.98 -6.84 0.55
N MET A 300 23.29 -5.72 0.72
CA MET A 300 21.82 -5.61 0.68
C MET A 300 21.32 -4.97 -0.62
N ASP A 301 22.14 -4.97 -1.67
CA ASP A 301 21.87 -4.40 -2.99
C ASP A 301 21.54 -2.89 -2.97
N ARG A 302 22.07 -2.16 -1.97
CA ARG A 302 21.90 -0.70 -1.85
C ARG A 302 23.11 0.02 -2.46
N ILE A 303 22.88 1.04 -3.29
CA ILE A 303 23.96 1.79 -3.94
C ILE A 303 24.71 2.65 -2.91
N ILE A 304 26.02 2.48 -2.78
CA ILE A 304 26.86 3.28 -1.87
C ILE A 304 27.48 4.47 -2.60
N LYS A 305 27.90 4.26 -3.85
CA LYS A 305 28.52 5.30 -4.68
C LYS A 305 27.99 5.30 -6.11
N PHE A 306 27.88 6.50 -6.66
CA PHE A 306 27.64 6.76 -8.07
C PHE A 306 28.73 7.73 -8.56
N GLY A 307 29.72 7.20 -9.27
CA GLY A 307 31.00 7.91 -9.49
C GLY A 307 31.63 8.29 -8.15
N GLU A 308 31.89 9.57 -7.95
CA GLU A 308 32.44 10.10 -6.69
C GLU A 308 31.36 10.43 -5.63
N GLY A 309 30.10 10.46 -6.03
CA GLY A 309 28.99 10.85 -5.14
C GLY A 309 28.54 9.72 -4.23
N GLN A 310 28.32 10.02 -2.94
CA GLN A 310 27.89 9.04 -1.94
C GLN A 310 26.38 9.02 -1.74
N TYR A 311 25.82 7.82 -1.60
CA TYR A 311 24.45 7.59 -1.17
C TYR A 311 24.40 7.17 0.30
N ARG A 312 23.35 7.58 0.99
CA ARG A 312 23.07 7.17 2.37
C ARG A 312 21.63 6.69 2.48
N TYR A 313 21.42 5.76 3.39
CA TYR A 313 20.14 5.14 3.64
C TYR A 313 19.71 5.32 5.09
N ASP A 314 18.41 5.27 5.32
CA ASP A 314 17.87 5.04 6.65
C ASP A 314 17.87 3.54 7.00
N SER A 315 17.41 3.20 8.20
CA SER A 315 17.36 1.81 8.67
C SER A 315 16.35 0.94 7.91
N ARG A 316 15.35 1.53 7.24
CA ARG A 316 14.37 0.86 6.38
C ARG A 316 14.90 0.63 4.96
N GLY A 317 16.07 1.16 4.64
CA GLY A 317 16.64 1.09 3.29
C GLY A 317 16.05 2.13 2.34
N LEU A 318 15.45 3.21 2.84
CA LEU A 318 15.06 4.39 2.06
C LEU A 318 16.28 5.30 1.85
N VAL A 319 16.42 5.89 0.66
CA VAL A 319 17.55 6.79 0.37
C VAL A 319 17.41 8.09 1.16
N SER A 320 18.22 8.29 2.20
CA SER A 320 18.21 9.50 3.03
C SER A 320 19.02 10.64 2.40
N GLN A 321 20.03 10.31 1.60
CA GLN A 321 20.84 11.28 0.85
C GLN A 321 21.33 10.67 -0.47
N ASN A 322 21.29 11.45 -1.57
CA ASN A 322 21.86 11.04 -2.85
C ASN A 322 23.28 11.60 -3.10
N ALA A 323 23.88 11.19 -4.22
CA ALA A 323 25.17 11.66 -4.71
C ALA A 323 25.29 13.19 -4.87
N ARG A 324 24.18 13.92 -4.99
CA ARG A 324 24.14 15.40 -5.10
C ARG A 324 23.99 16.10 -3.76
N GLU A 325 24.12 15.38 -2.65
CA GLU A 325 23.91 15.85 -1.28
C GLU A 325 22.49 16.38 -1.00
N GLU A 326 21.51 15.93 -1.78
CA GLU A 326 20.10 16.19 -1.53
C GLU A 326 19.62 15.23 -0.46
N ARG A 327 18.90 15.75 0.53
CA ARG A 327 18.37 14.97 1.66
C ARG A 327 16.87 14.75 1.49
N PHE A 328 16.44 13.54 1.79
CA PHE A 328 15.06 13.09 1.60
C PHE A 328 14.44 12.63 2.91
N GLN A 329 13.15 12.91 3.08
CA GLN A 329 12.34 12.46 4.21
C GLN A 329 11.10 11.79 3.68
N TYR A 330 10.75 10.66 4.29
CA TYR A 330 9.63 9.82 3.89
C TYR A 330 8.66 9.64 5.04
N ASN A 331 7.41 9.38 4.70
CA ASN A 331 6.41 8.99 5.67
C ASN A 331 6.48 7.50 6.02
N ALA A 332 5.46 7.01 6.73
CA ALA A 332 5.41 5.62 7.17
C ALA A 332 5.44 4.65 5.98
N LYS A 333 4.62 4.91 4.97
CA LYS A 333 4.50 4.10 3.74
C LYS A 333 5.69 4.26 2.77
N GLY A 334 6.71 5.05 3.09
CA GLY A 334 7.86 5.26 2.22
C GLY A 334 7.56 6.18 1.02
N LEU A 335 6.53 7.04 1.12
CA LEU A 335 6.25 8.13 0.19
C LEU A 335 7.13 9.34 0.56
N LEU A 336 7.68 10.03 -0.43
CA LEU A 336 8.59 11.15 -0.22
C LEU A 336 7.80 12.39 0.22
N ILE A 337 7.98 12.88 1.44
CA ILE A 337 7.26 14.05 2.00
C ILE A 337 8.09 15.33 1.98
N ARG A 338 9.42 15.23 1.93
CA ARG A 338 10.29 16.40 1.84
C ARG A 338 11.61 16.09 1.13
N ALA A 339 12.05 16.99 0.27
CA ALA A 339 13.37 16.98 -0.35
C ALA A 339 14.07 18.31 -0.12
N THR A 340 15.31 18.28 0.33
CA THR A 340 16.08 19.50 0.68
C THR A 340 17.50 19.45 0.16
N LYS A 341 17.99 20.62 -0.27
CA LYS A 341 19.41 20.85 -0.52
C LYS A 341 19.80 22.20 0.06
N ARG A 342 20.75 22.18 1.00
CA ARG A 342 21.18 23.37 1.75
C ARG A 342 21.56 24.49 0.77
N GLY A 343 20.92 25.65 0.94
CA GLY A 343 21.16 26.84 0.10
C GLY A 343 20.59 26.77 -1.32
N ARG A 344 19.88 25.71 -1.71
CA ARG A 344 19.32 25.54 -3.06
C ARG A 344 17.80 25.42 -3.08
N PHE A 345 17.23 24.44 -2.39
CA PHE A 345 15.78 24.22 -2.37
C PHE A 345 15.31 23.47 -1.12
N ASP A 346 14.03 23.64 -0.79
CA ASP A 346 13.28 22.86 0.19
C ASP A 346 11.87 22.67 -0.38
N VAL A 347 11.53 21.43 -0.74
CA VAL A 347 10.26 21.07 -1.37
C VAL A 347 9.55 20.08 -0.45
N LYS A 348 8.27 20.33 -0.20
CA LYS A 348 7.36 19.44 0.53
C LYS A 348 6.34 18.84 -0.42
N TYR A 349 5.98 17.60 -0.16
CA TYR A 349 4.99 16.85 -0.91
C TYR A 349 3.91 16.32 0.05
N TYR A 350 2.67 16.33 -0.43
CA TYR A 350 1.52 15.83 0.31
C TYR A 350 0.75 14.84 -0.55
N TYR A 351 0.22 13.81 0.09
CA TYR A 351 -0.49 12.71 -0.58
C TYR A 351 -1.93 12.64 -0.09
N ASP A 352 -2.83 12.16 -0.95
CA ASP A 352 -4.22 11.90 -0.55
C ASP A 352 -4.37 10.53 0.15
N HIS A 353 -5.61 10.16 0.47
CA HIS A 353 -5.91 8.90 1.14
C HIS A 353 -5.60 7.66 0.29
N LEU A 354 -5.48 7.82 -1.04
CA LEU A 354 -5.10 6.77 -1.99
C LEU A 354 -3.58 6.76 -2.27
N ASP A 355 -2.79 7.46 -1.46
CA ASP A 355 -1.33 7.56 -1.57
C ASP A 355 -0.86 8.21 -2.89
N ARG A 356 -1.73 9.01 -3.53
CA ARG A 356 -1.39 9.75 -4.77
C ARG A 356 -0.85 11.13 -4.42
N LEU A 357 0.11 11.62 -5.19
CA LEU A 357 0.66 12.97 -4.99
C LEU A 357 -0.45 14.01 -5.20
N SER A 358 -0.88 14.66 -4.12
CA SER A 358 -1.94 15.67 -4.17
C SER A 358 -1.36 17.08 -4.30
N THR A 359 -0.25 17.36 -3.61
CA THR A 359 0.30 18.72 -3.57
C THR A 359 1.82 18.71 -3.53
N ARG A 360 2.42 19.63 -4.29
CA ARG A 360 3.83 20.03 -4.19
C ARG A 360 3.91 21.47 -3.70
N LYS A 361 4.73 21.74 -2.68
CA LYS A 361 4.98 23.07 -2.14
C LYS A 361 6.48 23.36 -2.10
N ASP A 362 6.90 24.48 -2.69
CA ASP A 362 8.31 24.89 -2.64
C ASP A 362 8.63 25.84 -1.47
N ASN A 363 9.90 26.19 -1.33
CA ASN A 363 10.44 27.09 -0.32
C ASN A 363 9.99 28.56 -0.50
N PHE A 364 9.57 28.93 -1.71
CA PHE A 364 8.99 30.25 -2.00
C PHE A 364 7.48 30.29 -1.69
N GLY A 365 6.91 29.15 -1.30
CA GLY A 365 5.50 28.95 -0.98
C GLY A 365 4.61 28.76 -2.21
N ASN A 366 5.18 28.60 -3.42
CA ASN A 366 4.39 28.20 -4.58
C ASN A 366 3.85 26.80 -4.37
N VAL A 367 2.60 26.63 -4.79
CA VAL A 367 1.83 25.41 -4.59
C VAL A 367 1.35 24.93 -5.96
N THR A 368 1.52 23.65 -6.21
CA THR A 368 0.94 22.94 -7.34
C THR A 368 0.10 21.79 -6.81
N GLN A 369 -1.21 21.81 -7.11
CA GLN A 369 -2.16 20.77 -6.75
C GLN A 369 -2.45 19.88 -7.96
N PHE A 370 -2.50 18.57 -7.73
CA PHE A 370 -2.81 17.55 -8.71
C PHE A 370 -4.17 16.93 -8.38
N PHE A 371 -5.04 16.83 -9.39
CA PHE A 371 -6.39 16.29 -9.24
C PHE A 371 -6.63 15.12 -10.19
N TYR A 372 -7.34 14.11 -9.67
CA TYR A 372 -7.54 12.81 -10.31
C TYR A 372 -9.04 12.55 -10.45
N THR A 373 -9.60 12.85 -11.62
CA THR A 373 -11.04 12.74 -11.86
C THR A 373 -11.44 11.43 -12.57
N ASN A 374 -10.48 10.67 -13.10
CA ASN A 374 -10.76 9.39 -13.75
C ASN A 374 -10.83 8.27 -12.69
N LYS A 375 -12.01 7.66 -12.51
CA LYS A 375 -12.21 6.60 -11.51
C LYS A 375 -11.74 5.22 -11.98
N GLU A 376 -11.75 4.96 -13.28
CA GLU A 376 -11.25 3.71 -13.85
C GLU A 376 -9.71 3.65 -13.80
N LYS A 377 -9.06 4.81 -13.92
CA LYS A 377 -7.61 4.96 -13.83
C LYS A 377 -7.24 5.99 -12.74
N PRO A 378 -7.31 5.60 -11.44
CA PRO A 378 -7.24 6.55 -10.33
C PRO A 378 -5.89 7.26 -10.18
N HIS A 379 -4.82 6.77 -10.81
CA HIS A 379 -3.49 7.37 -10.73
C HIS A 379 -3.17 8.33 -11.89
N GLU A 380 -4.08 8.51 -12.85
CA GLU A 380 -3.91 9.46 -13.95
C GLU A 380 -4.28 10.88 -13.49
N VAL A 381 -3.30 11.79 -13.52
CA VAL A 381 -3.56 13.21 -13.23
C VAL A 381 -4.36 13.81 -14.36
N SER A 382 -5.57 14.27 -14.05
CA SER A 382 -6.49 14.90 -15.01
C SER A 382 -6.32 16.41 -15.08
N HIS A 383 -6.08 17.05 -13.93
CA HIS A 383 -6.03 18.50 -13.80
C HIS A 383 -4.91 18.92 -12.84
N ILE A 384 -4.29 20.05 -13.15
CA ILE A 384 -3.24 20.64 -12.32
C ILE A 384 -3.58 22.11 -12.11
N TYR A 385 -3.57 22.54 -10.84
CA TYR A 385 -3.89 23.90 -10.46
C TYR A 385 -2.82 24.50 -9.55
N SER A 386 -2.36 25.70 -9.91
CA SER A 386 -1.46 26.50 -9.09
C SER A 386 -2.20 27.75 -8.60
N PRO A 387 -2.67 27.78 -7.33
CA PRO A 387 -3.52 28.86 -6.83
C PRO A 387 -2.89 30.26 -6.92
N ARG A 388 -1.60 30.39 -6.62
CA ARG A 388 -0.89 31.69 -6.64
C ARG A 388 -0.74 32.29 -8.04
N GLU A 389 -0.47 31.44 -9.03
CA GLU A 389 -0.32 31.86 -10.42
C GLU A 389 -1.69 31.90 -11.16
N ASN A 390 -2.76 31.44 -10.50
CA ASN A 390 -4.04 31.12 -11.10
C ASN A 390 -3.92 30.28 -12.39
N ARG A 391 -2.90 29.41 -12.42
CA ARG A 391 -2.56 28.63 -13.59
C ARG A 391 -3.28 27.29 -13.55
N PHE A 392 -4.02 27.00 -14.60
CA PHE A 392 -4.83 25.80 -14.72
C PHE A 392 -4.44 25.01 -15.97
N MET A 393 -4.30 23.70 -15.79
CA MET A 393 -3.91 22.77 -16.84
C MET A 393 -4.85 21.57 -16.84
N THR A 394 -5.35 21.21 -18.02
CA THR A 394 -6.11 19.98 -18.26
C THR A 394 -5.25 19.01 -19.06
N LEU A 395 -5.33 17.73 -18.74
CA LEU A 395 -4.60 16.63 -19.35
C LEU A 395 -5.59 15.61 -19.90
N VAL A 396 -5.36 15.13 -21.12
CA VAL A 396 -6.19 14.11 -21.78
C VAL A 396 -5.30 12.99 -22.30
N TYR A 397 -5.73 11.76 -22.00
CA TYR A 397 -5.01 10.53 -22.31
C TYR A 397 -5.74 9.74 -23.40
N ASP A 398 -5.01 8.90 -24.14
CA ASP A 398 -5.59 7.94 -25.07
C ASP A 398 -6.20 6.72 -24.33
N ASP A 399 -6.77 5.78 -25.08
CA ASP A 399 -7.34 4.56 -24.54
C ASP A 399 -6.30 3.65 -23.84
N ARG A 400 -5.01 3.80 -24.13
CA ARG A 400 -3.90 3.12 -23.41
C ARG A 400 -3.51 3.84 -22.12
N GLY A 401 -3.96 5.07 -21.89
CA GLY A 401 -3.48 5.89 -20.77
C GLY A 401 -2.14 6.55 -21.06
N HIS A 402 -1.85 6.90 -22.31
CA HIS A 402 -0.72 7.73 -22.70
C HIS A 402 -1.20 9.17 -22.89
N LEU A 403 -0.43 10.14 -22.41
CA LEU A 403 -0.79 11.55 -22.54
C LEU A 403 -0.71 12.00 -24.00
N ILE A 404 -1.81 12.49 -24.56
CA ILE A 404 -1.88 12.93 -25.97
C ILE A 404 -2.17 14.43 -26.10
N TYR A 405 -2.75 15.05 -25.08
CA TYR A 405 -3.15 16.45 -25.15
C TYR A 405 -3.06 17.13 -23.79
N THR A 406 -2.62 18.39 -23.81
CA THR A 406 -2.72 19.27 -22.66
C THR A 406 -3.16 20.65 -23.07
N GLN A 407 -3.98 21.27 -22.24
CA GLN A 407 -4.38 22.65 -22.38
C GLN A 407 -3.90 23.45 -21.17
N VAL A 408 -3.09 24.47 -21.42
CA VAL A 408 -2.59 25.39 -20.38
C VAL A 408 -3.22 26.75 -20.64
N ALA A 409 -4.17 27.14 -19.79
CA ALA A 409 -5.04 28.28 -20.03
C ALA A 409 -5.70 28.24 -21.43
N ARG A 410 -5.26 29.10 -22.37
CA ARG A 410 -5.78 29.17 -23.75
C ARG A 410 -4.94 28.39 -24.77
N HIS A 411 -3.74 27.95 -24.39
CA HIS A 411 -2.82 27.30 -25.32
C HIS A 411 -3.07 25.79 -25.34
N LYS A 412 -3.18 25.24 -26.55
CA LYS A 412 -3.40 23.82 -26.81
C LYS A 412 -2.11 23.17 -27.27
N TYR A 413 -1.77 22.04 -26.67
CA TYR A 413 -0.57 21.29 -27.00
C TYR A 413 -0.91 19.81 -27.23
N TYR A 414 -0.36 19.26 -28.31
CA TYR A 414 -0.48 17.86 -28.69
C TYR A 414 0.85 17.16 -28.39
N ILE A 415 0.79 15.98 -27.77
CA ILE A 415 1.96 15.33 -27.18
C ILE A 415 2.16 13.98 -27.84
N ALA A 416 3.35 13.77 -28.42
CA ALA A 416 3.79 12.46 -28.87
C ALA A 416 4.54 11.75 -27.74
N THR A 417 4.16 10.50 -27.48
CA THR A 417 4.73 9.66 -26.42
C THR A 417 5.45 8.44 -26.98
N ASP A 418 6.37 7.88 -26.19
CA ASP A 418 7.04 6.61 -26.48
C ASP A 418 6.19 5.38 -26.09
N GLN A 419 6.79 4.18 -26.16
CA GLN A 419 6.13 2.90 -25.87
C GLN A 419 5.59 2.77 -24.43
N CYS A 420 6.12 3.49 -23.45
CA CYS A 420 5.63 3.43 -22.06
C CYS A 420 4.78 4.64 -21.67
N GLY A 421 4.58 5.60 -22.58
CA GLY A 421 3.80 6.81 -22.36
C GLY A 421 4.64 8.03 -21.98
N THR A 422 5.96 8.00 -22.15
CA THR A 422 6.84 9.14 -21.86
C THR A 422 6.74 10.20 -22.96
N PRO A 423 6.47 11.49 -22.65
CA PRO A 423 6.45 12.55 -23.65
C PRO A 423 7.81 12.80 -24.32
N VAL A 424 7.87 12.67 -25.65
CA VAL A 424 9.09 12.88 -26.45
C VAL A 424 9.04 14.22 -27.20
N MET A 425 7.88 14.54 -27.77
CA MET A 425 7.65 15.77 -28.53
C MET A 425 6.34 16.44 -28.12
N VAL A 426 6.36 17.77 -28.05
CA VAL A 426 5.20 18.61 -27.79
C VAL A 426 5.00 19.57 -28.95
N PHE A 427 3.84 19.50 -29.60
CA PHE A 427 3.46 20.33 -30.72
C PHE A 427 2.39 21.34 -30.32
N ASN A 428 2.35 22.50 -30.98
CA ASN A 428 1.20 23.39 -30.91
C ASN A 428 0.07 22.94 -31.84
N GLN A 429 -1.04 23.68 -31.84
CA GLN A 429 -2.19 23.40 -32.70
C GLN A 429 -1.91 23.49 -34.22
N TYR A 430 -0.80 24.09 -34.63
CA TYR A 430 -0.41 24.25 -36.03
C TYR A 430 0.57 23.17 -36.51
N GLY A 431 1.05 22.30 -35.60
CA GLY A 431 2.03 21.25 -35.91
C GLY A 431 3.49 21.67 -35.76
N GLU A 432 3.77 22.82 -35.14
CA GLU A 432 5.13 23.26 -34.84
C GLU A 432 5.62 22.60 -33.54
N GLY A 433 6.82 22.04 -33.56
CA GLY A 433 7.46 21.46 -32.36
C GLY A 433 7.88 22.56 -31.37
N ILE A 434 7.23 22.62 -30.22
CA ILE A 434 7.46 23.61 -29.16
C ILE A 434 8.48 23.13 -28.13
N ARG A 435 8.57 21.81 -27.93
CA ARG A 435 9.50 21.18 -26.99
C ARG A 435 9.86 19.77 -27.43
N GLU A 436 11.14 19.48 -27.44
CA GLU A 436 11.75 18.18 -27.69
C GLU A 436 12.47 17.71 -26.43
N LEU A 437 12.28 16.44 -26.08
CA LEU A 437 12.91 15.82 -24.92
C LEU A 437 13.65 14.55 -25.34
N MET A 438 14.96 14.51 -25.07
CA MET A 438 15.75 13.29 -25.17
C MET A 438 16.14 12.80 -23.79
N ARG A 439 15.96 11.49 -23.57
CA ARG A 439 16.23 10.82 -22.30
C ARG A 439 17.16 9.63 -22.49
N SER A 440 17.88 9.31 -21.42
CA SER A 440 18.50 7.99 -21.25
C SER A 440 17.43 6.90 -21.24
N PRO A 441 17.80 5.63 -21.48
CA PRO A 441 16.85 4.51 -21.42
C PRO A 441 16.08 4.43 -20.09
N TYR A 442 16.74 4.77 -18.98
CA TYR A 442 16.16 4.78 -17.64
C TYR A 442 15.40 6.06 -17.28
N GLY A 443 15.27 7.02 -18.20
CA GLY A 443 14.40 8.20 -18.04
C GLY A 443 15.09 9.50 -17.66
N HIS A 444 16.40 9.50 -17.37
CA HIS A 444 17.13 10.76 -17.10
C HIS A 444 17.11 11.68 -18.33
N ILE A 445 16.72 12.94 -18.16
CA ILE A 445 16.68 13.94 -19.24
C ILE A 445 18.11 14.35 -19.60
N VAL A 446 18.49 14.13 -20.85
CA VAL A 446 19.80 14.46 -21.42
C VAL A 446 19.72 15.77 -22.22
N TYR A 447 18.57 16.01 -22.86
CA TYR A 447 18.31 17.22 -23.63
C TYR A 447 16.84 17.64 -23.50
N ASP A 448 16.62 18.94 -23.32
CA ASP A 448 15.31 19.59 -23.28
C ASP A 448 15.40 20.90 -24.05
N SER A 449 14.70 21.01 -25.17
CA SER A 449 14.77 22.21 -26.01
C SER A 449 13.99 23.40 -25.43
N ASN A 450 13.07 23.17 -24.50
CA ASN A 450 12.26 24.23 -23.89
C ASN A 450 11.89 23.91 -22.42
N PRO A 451 12.83 24.13 -21.47
CA PRO A 451 12.62 23.80 -20.06
C PRO A 451 11.60 24.70 -19.35
N TYR A 452 11.22 25.84 -19.93
CA TYR A 452 10.26 26.78 -19.35
C TYR A 452 8.81 26.31 -19.46
N LEU A 453 8.49 25.48 -20.47
CA LEU A 453 7.19 24.84 -20.56
C LEU A 453 7.08 23.80 -19.43
N TYR A 454 6.26 24.09 -18.43
CA TYR A 454 6.00 23.15 -17.35
C TYR A 454 4.94 22.15 -17.79
N LEU A 455 5.37 20.89 -17.91
CA LEU A 455 4.58 19.68 -18.10
C LEU A 455 5.18 18.63 -17.14
N PRO A 456 4.48 18.24 -16.07
CA PRO A 456 5.05 17.37 -15.04
C PRO A 456 4.87 15.88 -15.34
N VAL A 457 3.89 15.47 -16.16
CA VAL A 457 3.79 14.08 -16.63
C VAL A 457 5.00 13.78 -17.50
N ASP A 458 5.75 12.75 -17.13
CA ASP A 458 7.06 12.41 -17.67
C ASP A 458 7.23 10.88 -17.80
N TYR A 459 8.39 10.33 -17.42
CA TYR A 459 8.81 8.96 -17.62
C TYR A 459 7.72 7.94 -17.27
N CYS A 460 7.27 7.20 -18.29
CA CYS A 460 6.21 6.20 -18.24
C CYS A 460 4.93 6.64 -17.51
N GLY A 461 4.57 7.93 -17.62
CA GLY A 461 3.37 8.53 -17.03
C GLY A 461 3.54 9.01 -15.58
N GLY A 462 4.73 8.89 -14.98
CA GLY A 462 5.02 9.43 -13.65
C GLY A 462 5.12 10.96 -13.63
N LEU A 463 5.12 11.56 -12.44
CA LEU A 463 5.20 13.02 -12.25
C LEU A 463 6.63 13.44 -11.89
N LEU A 464 7.33 14.10 -12.83
CA LEU A 464 8.66 14.64 -12.62
C LEU A 464 8.61 15.93 -11.79
N ASP A 465 9.36 15.96 -10.68
CA ASP A 465 9.75 17.21 -10.06
C ASP A 465 11.05 17.72 -10.67
N LYS A 466 10.97 18.82 -11.44
CA LYS A 466 12.12 19.43 -12.11
C LYS A 466 13.26 19.82 -11.15
N VAL A 467 12.97 20.12 -9.88
CA VAL A 467 13.97 20.58 -8.92
C VAL A 467 14.82 19.42 -8.39
N THR A 468 14.18 18.30 -8.03
CA THR A 468 14.87 17.10 -7.52
C THR A 468 15.31 16.16 -8.66
N SER A 469 14.74 16.33 -9.85
CA SER A 469 14.89 15.39 -10.99
C SER A 469 14.36 13.98 -10.70
N LEU A 470 13.51 13.83 -9.69
CA LEU A 470 12.89 12.56 -9.31
C LEU A 470 11.47 12.45 -9.89
N VAL A 471 11.04 11.22 -10.15
CA VAL A 471 9.73 10.93 -10.74
C VAL A 471 8.85 10.24 -9.71
N HIS A 472 7.71 10.85 -9.36
CA HIS A 472 6.68 10.23 -8.53
C HIS A 472 5.83 9.31 -9.42
N MET A 473 5.94 8.00 -9.21
CA MET A 473 5.28 7.00 -10.03
C MET A 473 3.86 6.70 -9.54
N ALA A 474 3.07 6.03 -10.37
CA ALA A 474 1.66 5.73 -10.09
C ALA A 474 1.45 4.92 -8.80
N ASN A 475 2.41 4.08 -8.41
CA ASN A 475 2.39 3.32 -7.15
C ASN A 475 2.71 4.16 -5.90
N GLY A 476 2.80 5.49 -6.02
CA GLY A 476 3.15 6.43 -4.94
C GLY A 476 4.64 6.51 -4.65
N LYS A 477 5.45 5.56 -5.15
CA LYS A 477 6.89 5.50 -4.91
C LYS A 477 7.63 6.47 -5.81
N VAL A 478 8.82 6.87 -5.36
CA VAL A 478 9.67 7.80 -6.09
C VAL A 478 10.80 7.04 -6.78
N TYR A 479 11.00 7.35 -8.04
CA TYR A 479 12.02 6.76 -8.90
C TYR A 479 13.09 7.80 -9.22
N ASP A 480 14.36 7.39 -9.19
CA ASP A 480 15.51 8.19 -9.60
C ASP A 480 15.96 7.74 -11.00
N PRO A 481 15.62 8.50 -12.07
CA PRO A 481 15.99 8.14 -13.42
C PRO A 481 17.49 8.22 -13.71
N LEU A 482 18.28 8.90 -12.87
CA LEU A 482 19.73 9.04 -13.06
C LEU A 482 20.46 7.70 -12.87
N ILE A 483 20.05 6.94 -11.84
CA ILE A 483 20.65 5.65 -11.47
C ILE A 483 19.77 4.45 -11.85
N GLY A 484 18.56 4.69 -12.35
CA GLY A 484 17.64 3.64 -12.77
C GLY A 484 17.01 2.87 -11.61
N GLN A 485 16.86 3.49 -10.44
CA GLN A 485 16.43 2.79 -9.20
C GLN A 485 15.30 3.51 -8.47
N TRP A 486 14.54 2.73 -7.70
CA TRP A 486 13.57 3.25 -6.74
C TRP A 486 14.29 3.89 -5.55
N MET A 487 13.83 5.07 -5.14
CA MET A 487 14.32 5.76 -3.94
C MET A 487 13.87 5.09 -2.64
N SER A 488 12.81 4.28 -2.75
CA SER A 488 12.27 3.45 -1.69
C SER A 488 12.16 2.00 -2.13
N PRO A 489 12.58 1.04 -1.29
CA PRO A 489 12.53 -0.37 -1.65
C PRO A 489 11.08 -0.81 -1.82
N LEU A 490 10.83 -1.57 -2.90
CA LEU A 490 9.52 -2.09 -3.23
C LEU A 490 9.23 -3.38 -2.46
N TRP A 491 8.94 -3.24 -1.18
CA TRP A 491 8.47 -4.37 -0.39
C TRP A 491 7.04 -4.77 -0.77
N GLU A 492 6.25 -3.89 -1.40
CA GLU A 492 4.89 -4.25 -1.79
C GLU A 492 4.89 -5.36 -2.86
N ASN A 493 4.00 -6.34 -2.66
CA ASN A 493 3.75 -7.44 -3.60
C ASN A 493 4.96 -8.36 -3.84
N LEU A 494 5.94 -8.41 -2.93
CA LEU A 494 7.13 -9.26 -3.08
C LEU A 494 6.78 -10.73 -3.34
N VAL A 495 5.72 -11.23 -2.71
CA VAL A 495 5.20 -12.59 -2.88
C VAL A 495 4.67 -12.85 -4.27
N GLU A 496 3.99 -11.88 -4.86
CA GLU A 496 3.55 -12.00 -6.26
C GLU A 496 4.76 -12.06 -7.20
N ARG A 497 5.87 -11.43 -6.81
CA ARG A 497 7.14 -11.46 -7.56
C ARG A 497 7.95 -12.73 -7.31
N ILE A 498 7.65 -13.55 -6.30
CA ILE A 498 8.29 -14.87 -6.14
C ILE A 498 8.08 -15.74 -7.37
N HIS A 499 6.94 -15.59 -8.05
CA HIS A 499 6.66 -16.28 -9.32
C HIS A 499 7.59 -15.86 -10.46
N ASN A 500 8.17 -14.65 -10.41
CA ASN A 500 9.08 -14.09 -11.40
C ASN A 500 10.40 -13.64 -10.74
N PRO A 501 11.38 -14.54 -10.57
CA PRO A 501 12.60 -14.25 -9.84
C PRO A 501 13.37 -13.01 -10.30
N THR A 502 13.31 -12.67 -11.59
CA THR A 502 13.93 -11.46 -12.17
C THR A 502 13.34 -10.15 -11.63
N GLN A 503 12.13 -10.18 -11.06
CA GLN A 503 11.43 -9.02 -10.50
C GLN A 503 11.52 -8.95 -8.97
N LEU A 504 12.21 -9.89 -8.31
CA LEU A 504 12.35 -9.92 -6.85
C LEU A 504 13.21 -8.80 -6.27
N HIS A 505 14.04 -8.18 -7.10
CA HIS A 505 14.93 -7.12 -6.64
C HIS A 505 14.16 -5.86 -6.20
N LEU A 506 14.47 -5.37 -5.00
CA LEU A 506 13.68 -4.33 -4.33
C LEU A 506 13.81 -2.93 -4.95
N TYR A 507 14.98 -2.61 -5.52
CA TYR A 507 15.30 -1.25 -5.98
C TYR A 507 15.24 -1.09 -7.51
N ARG A 508 14.99 -2.16 -8.27
CA ARG A 508 15.08 -2.10 -9.73
C ARG A 508 13.77 -1.72 -10.37
N PHE A 509 13.87 -0.93 -11.43
CA PHE A 509 12.74 -0.66 -12.29
C PHE A 509 12.58 -1.81 -13.30
N ASN A 510 11.42 -2.47 -13.24
CA ASN A 510 11.01 -3.54 -14.17
C ASN A 510 12.11 -4.58 -14.49
N GLY A 511 12.84 -5.07 -13.47
CA GLY A 511 13.88 -6.09 -13.68
C GLY A 511 15.04 -5.67 -14.59
N ASN A 512 15.38 -4.37 -14.61
CA ASN A 512 16.35 -3.76 -15.54
C ASN A 512 15.92 -3.77 -17.02
N ASP A 513 14.62 -3.86 -17.28
CA ASP A 513 14.00 -3.60 -18.58
C ASP A 513 13.22 -2.28 -18.55
N PRO A 514 13.89 -1.13 -18.79
CA PRO A 514 13.21 0.16 -18.80
C PRO A 514 12.39 0.41 -20.09
N ILE A 515 12.42 -0.51 -21.05
CA ILE A 515 11.81 -0.32 -22.38
C ILE A 515 10.44 -1.01 -22.44
N ASN A 516 10.34 -2.24 -21.94
CA ASN A 516 9.14 -3.08 -21.98
C ASN A 516 8.40 -3.07 -20.62
N VAL A 517 8.09 -1.87 -20.11
CA VAL A 517 7.51 -1.63 -18.76
C VAL A 517 6.08 -2.16 -18.63
N ARG A 518 5.28 -2.04 -19.68
CA ARG A 518 3.90 -2.54 -19.68
C ARG A 518 3.95 -3.98 -20.18
N PRO A 519 3.30 -4.94 -19.47
CA PRO A 519 3.23 -6.30 -19.96
C PRO A 519 2.31 -6.33 -21.19
N GLN A 520 2.86 -6.09 -22.37
CA GLN A 520 2.19 -6.45 -23.63
C GLN A 520 2.15 -7.98 -23.81
N ASN A 521 2.83 -8.74 -22.94
CA ASN A 521 3.12 -10.15 -23.14
C ASN A 521 2.72 -11.03 -21.95
N LYS A 522 1.44 -11.05 -21.59
CA LYS A 522 0.87 -12.36 -21.24
C LYS A 522 0.16 -12.84 -22.50
N LYS A 523 0.72 -13.89 -23.12
CA LYS A 523 0.02 -14.60 -24.19
C LYS A 523 -1.41 -14.85 -23.71
N PRO A 524 -2.44 -14.45 -24.48
CA PRO A 524 -3.82 -14.53 -24.02
C PRO A 524 -4.14 -15.98 -23.68
N ALA A 525 -4.31 -16.25 -22.38
CA ALA A 525 -4.51 -17.60 -21.88
C ALA A 525 -5.99 -17.98 -21.85
N ASP A 526 -6.87 -16.98 -21.82
CA ASP A 526 -8.32 -17.12 -21.76
C ASP A 526 -9.04 -16.26 -22.81
N HIS A 527 -10.29 -16.59 -23.08
CA HIS A 527 -11.16 -15.88 -24.01
C HIS A 527 -11.38 -14.41 -23.63
N LEU A 528 -11.34 -14.05 -22.33
CA LEU A 528 -11.41 -12.67 -21.86
C LEU A 528 -10.21 -11.85 -22.31
N SER A 529 -9.00 -12.39 -22.16
CA SER A 529 -7.79 -11.73 -22.67
C SER A 529 -7.87 -11.53 -24.19
N TRP A 530 -8.41 -12.50 -24.93
CA TRP A 530 -8.66 -12.37 -26.37
C TRP A 530 -9.67 -11.28 -26.70
N LEU A 531 -10.80 -11.21 -26.01
CA LEU A 531 -11.81 -10.16 -26.19
C LEU A 531 -11.20 -8.77 -25.95
N LYS A 532 -10.41 -8.62 -24.90
CA LYS A 532 -9.69 -7.37 -24.60
C LYS A 532 -8.72 -6.98 -25.71
N LEU A 533 -7.96 -7.92 -26.25
CA LEU A 533 -7.05 -7.69 -27.39
C LEU A 533 -7.80 -7.28 -28.66
N LEU A 534 -8.99 -7.85 -28.90
CA LEU A 534 -9.88 -7.45 -29.99
C LEU A 534 -10.58 -6.11 -29.75
N GLY A 535 -10.36 -5.48 -28.59
CA GLY A 535 -10.89 -4.18 -28.25
C GLY A 535 -12.28 -4.18 -27.63
N TYR A 536 -12.78 -5.34 -27.18
CA TYR A 536 -13.99 -5.43 -26.36
C TYR A 536 -13.66 -5.08 -24.91
N ASP A 537 -14.47 -4.19 -24.34
CA ASP A 537 -14.52 -3.93 -22.93
C ASP A 537 -15.76 -4.59 -22.34
N THR A 538 -15.59 -5.82 -21.88
CA THR A 538 -16.65 -6.62 -21.28
C THR A 538 -17.17 -6.03 -19.97
N ARG A 539 -16.34 -5.26 -19.24
CA ARG A 539 -16.73 -4.60 -17.99
C ARG A 539 -17.73 -3.49 -18.26
N SER A 540 -17.49 -2.72 -19.32
CA SER A 540 -18.43 -1.70 -19.80
C SER A 540 -19.68 -2.31 -20.45
N LEU A 541 -19.55 -3.39 -21.23
CA LEU A 541 -20.71 -4.01 -21.90
C LEU A 541 -21.71 -4.63 -20.93
N ALA A 542 -21.21 -5.34 -19.93
CA ALA A 542 -22.02 -6.13 -19.01
C ALA A 542 -21.46 -6.04 -17.59
N PRO A 543 -21.53 -4.85 -16.95
CA PRO A 543 -20.96 -4.62 -15.63
C PRO A 543 -21.60 -5.47 -14.54
N GLN A 544 -22.83 -5.95 -14.75
CA GLN A 544 -23.49 -6.94 -13.89
C GLN A 544 -22.75 -8.29 -13.81
N LEU A 545 -21.85 -8.59 -14.75
CA LEU A 545 -21.00 -9.78 -14.75
C LEU A 545 -19.65 -9.55 -14.04
N TYR A 546 -19.47 -8.35 -13.45
CA TYR A 546 -18.30 -7.93 -12.68
C TYR A 546 -18.75 -7.23 -11.38
N PRO A 547 -19.51 -7.93 -10.50
CA PRO A 547 -20.12 -7.31 -9.33
C PRO A 547 -19.11 -6.66 -8.37
N ASP A 548 -17.88 -7.19 -8.30
CA ASP A 548 -16.79 -6.66 -7.47
C ASP A 548 -16.11 -5.41 -8.05
N GLU A 549 -16.29 -5.12 -9.34
CA GLU A 549 -15.65 -3.99 -10.04
C GLU A 549 -16.63 -2.84 -10.34
N LEU A 550 -17.87 -2.92 -9.87
CA LEU A 550 -18.89 -1.89 -10.06
C LEU A 550 -18.48 -0.57 -9.35
N PRO A 551 -18.90 0.60 -9.89
CA PRO A 551 -18.50 1.91 -9.33
C PRO A 551 -18.91 2.05 -7.87
N GLY A 552 -17.96 2.40 -6.99
CA GLY A 552 -18.14 2.53 -5.54
C GLY A 552 -17.00 1.91 -4.70
N GLY A 553 -16.11 1.10 -5.31
CA GLY A 553 -15.16 0.26 -4.58
C GLY A 553 -13.76 0.76 -4.26
N SER A 554 -13.31 1.82 -4.92
CA SER A 554 -11.91 2.27 -4.79
C SER A 554 -11.73 3.47 -3.86
N ILE A 555 -12.73 3.79 -3.03
CA ILE A 555 -12.77 5.07 -2.28
C ILE A 555 -12.17 4.92 -0.88
N LEU A 556 -12.06 3.69 -0.39
CA LEU A 556 -11.28 3.46 0.82
C LEU A 556 -9.81 3.68 0.50
N PRO A 557 -9.01 4.26 1.43
CA PRO A 557 -7.57 4.09 1.37
C PRO A 557 -7.29 2.61 1.11
N ASN A 558 -6.28 2.28 0.30
CA ASN A 558 -5.83 0.90 0.16
C ASN A 558 -5.52 0.39 1.57
N ILE A 559 -6.53 -0.21 2.21
CA ILE A 559 -6.35 -0.97 3.41
C ILE A 559 -5.46 -2.09 2.90
N PRO A 560 -4.34 -2.39 3.56
CA PRO A 560 -3.85 -3.73 3.45
C PRO A 560 -5.01 -4.60 3.94
N HIS A 561 -5.85 -5.06 3.01
CA HIS A 561 -6.77 -6.16 3.23
C HIS A 561 -5.91 -7.31 3.82
N GLY A 562 -6.47 -8.49 3.96
CA GLY A 562 -5.63 -9.68 3.74
C GLY A 562 -4.96 -9.74 2.35
N ARG A 563 -4.58 -8.61 1.72
CA ARG A 563 -3.33 -8.47 0.99
C ARG A 563 -2.25 -8.42 2.05
N PRO A 564 -1.62 -9.55 2.41
CA PRO A 564 -0.33 -9.49 3.06
C PRO A 564 0.50 -8.37 2.42
N VAL A 565 1.36 -7.72 3.20
CA VAL A 565 2.40 -6.80 2.68
C VAL A 565 3.02 -7.40 1.40
N TRP A 566 3.00 -8.73 1.31
CA TRP A 566 3.23 -9.52 0.12
C TRP A 566 2.08 -10.48 -0.28
N GLY A 567 1.32 -10.17 -1.35
CA GLY A 567 0.44 -11.13 -2.05
C GLY A 567 -1.03 -10.72 -2.14
N THR A 568 -1.72 -11.17 -3.19
CA THR A 568 -3.16 -10.98 -3.36
C THR A 568 -3.95 -11.69 -2.27
N ALA A 569 -5.08 -11.09 -1.85
CA ALA A 569 -6.17 -11.86 -1.27
C ALA A 569 -6.49 -13.04 -2.21
N PRO A 570 -6.81 -14.24 -1.70
CA PRO A 570 -7.24 -15.33 -2.55
C PRO A 570 -8.45 -14.84 -3.36
N GLU A 571 -8.41 -15.01 -4.70
CA GLU A 571 -9.60 -14.88 -5.57
C GLU A 571 -10.74 -15.86 -5.15
N GLU A 572 -10.55 -16.67 -4.08
CA GLU A 572 -11.54 -17.59 -3.54
C GLU A 572 -11.71 -17.39 -2.01
N GLY A 573 -12.82 -16.73 -1.63
CA GLY A 573 -13.64 -17.13 -0.47
C GLY A 573 -13.00 -17.13 0.93
N GLY A 574 -12.21 -16.11 1.29
CA GLY A 574 -11.87 -15.86 2.70
C GLY A 574 -12.99 -15.08 3.42
N PRO A 575 -13.32 -15.38 4.70
CA PRO A 575 -14.30 -14.60 5.43
C PRO A 575 -13.63 -13.32 5.96
N GLY A 576 -13.79 -12.20 5.25
CA GLY A 576 -13.26 -10.92 5.72
C GLY A 576 -13.44 -9.74 4.76
N ILE A 577 -14.37 -8.85 5.13
CA ILE A 577 -14.78 -7.57 4.52
C ILE A 577 -15.35 -7.70 3.10
N PRO A 578 -16.66 -7.43 2.91
CA PRO A 578 -17.30 -7.47 1.60
C PRO A 578 -16.65 -6.46 0.63
N SER A 579 -16.42 -6.85 -0.63
CA SER A 579 -16.31 -5.91 -1.75
C SER A 579 -17.42 -4.85 -1.64
N THR A 580 -17.18 -3.60 -2.02
CA THR A 580 -18.11 -2.49 -1.75
C THR A 580 -19.48 -2.59 -2.43
N MET A 581 -19.69 -3.52 -3.36
CA MET A 581 -21.02 -3.88 -3.90
C MET A 581 -21.58 -5.22 -3.39
N SER A 582 -20.83 -5.92 -2.53
CA SER A 582 -21.41 -6.82 -1.51
C SER A 582 -22.01 -6.07 -0.31
N LEU A 583 -22.23 -4.76 -0.47
CA LEU A 583 -23.03 -3.91 0.42
C LEU A 583 -24.42 -3.53 -0.16
N LEU A 584 -24.74 -3.92 -1.41
CA LEU A 584 -26.13 -4.35 -1.65
C LEU A 584 -26.36 -5.56 -0.73
N PRO A 585 -27.58 -5.87 -0.27
CA PRO A 585 -27.83 -7.04 0.57
C PRO A 585 -27.59 -8.32 -0.25
N THR A 586 -26.32 -8.62 -0.55
CA THR A 586 -25.82 -9.96 -0.75
C THR A 586 -26.06 -10.60 0.58
N VAL A 587 -27.15 -11.37 0.60
CA VAL A 587 -27.58 -12.14 1.74
C VAL A 587 -26.32 -12.72 2.38
N THR A 588 -26.01 -12.27 3.59
CA THR A 588 -25.00 -12.89 4.45
C THR A 588 -25.26 -14.38 4.31
N ILE A 589 -24.29 -15.15 3.81
CA ILE A 589 -24.50 -16.57 3.54
C ILE A 589 -24.60 -17.27 4.90
N GLU A 590 -25.80 -17.21 5.48
CA GLU A 590 -26.18 -17.77 6.77
C GLU A 590 -26.70 -19.20 6.59
N SER A 591 -27.03 -19.58 5.35
CA SER A 591 -27.51 -20.93 5.02
C SER A 591 -27.02 -21.42 3.66
N GLY A 592 -26.97 -22.74 3.50
CA GLY A 592 -26.64 -23.38 2.23
C GLY A 592 -27.61 -23.03 1.09
N PHE A 593 -28.84 -22.62 1.40
CA PHE A 593 -29.81 -22.14 0.41
C PHE A 593 -29.44 -20.76 -0.15
N LEU A 594 -28.96 -19.86 0.71
CA LEU A 594 -28.49 -18.53 0.32
C LEU A 594 -27.18 -18.62 -0.47
N SER A 595 -26.29 -19.54 -0.09
CA SER A 595 -25.12 -19.93 -0.88
C SER A 595 -25.50 -20.51 -2.25
N HIS A 596 -26.53 -21.35 -2.29
CA HIS A 596 -27.02 -21.92 -3.54
C HIS A 596 -27.62 -20.86 -4.47
N MET A 597 -28.34 -19.86 -3.93
CA MET A 597 -28.87 -18.75 -4.69
C MET A 597 -27.79 -17.75 -5.15
N SER A 598 -26.77 -17.49 -4.32
CA SER A 598 -25.64 -16.63 -4.71
C SER A 598 -24.84 -17.26 -5.85
N ASN A 599 -24.57 -18.57 -5.78
CA ASN A 599 -23.79 -19.30 -6.79
C ASN A 599 -24.55 -19.56 -8.11
N LYS A 600 -25.90 -19.48 -8.12
CA LYS A 600 -26.74 -19.69 -9.32
C LYS A 600 -27.18 -18.42 -10.03
N ARG A 601 -27.04 -17.23 -9.42
CA ARG A 601 -27.00 -15.99 -10.22
C ARG A 601 -25.80 -16.15 -11.18
N ILE A 602 -25.95 -15.73 -12.44
CA ILE A 602 -24.92 -15.84 -13.48
C ILE A 602 -23.60 -15.35 -12.87
N ALA A 603 -22.72 -16.30 -12.52
CA ALA A 603 -21.81 -16.08 -11.40
C ALA A 603 -20.67 -15.13 -11.76
N ASP A 604 -20.19 -15.19 -13.02
CA ASP A 604 -19.17 -14.30 -13.59
C ASP A 604 -19.07 -14.55 -15.10
N PHE A 605 -18.58 -13.58 -15.88
CA PHE A 605 -18.33 -13.77 -17.32
C PHE A 605 -17.42 -14.98 -17.61
N ARG A 606 -16.47 -15.28 -16.72
CA ARG A 606 -15.58 -16.45 -16.80
C ARG A 606 -16.35 -17.77 -16.86
N SER A 607 -17.49 -17.87 -16.18
CA SER A 607 -18.34 -19.08 -16.14
C SER A 607 -19.06 -19.37 -17.46
N LEU A 608 -19.16 -18.39 -18.36
CA LEU A 608 -19.76 -18.53 -19.68
C LEU A 608 -18.80 -19.18 -20.70
N SER A 609 -17.56 -19.47 -20.30
CA SER A 609 -16.55 -20.05 -21.18
C SER A 609 -16.34 -21.55 -20.97
N ILE A 610 -15.94 -22.19 -22.08
CA ILE A 610 -15.46 -23.58 -22.26
C ILE A 610 -14.73 -24.12 -21.00
N PRO A 611 -14.85 -25.43 -20.65
CA PRO A 611 -14.46 -25.99 -19.35
C PRO A 611 -13.15 -25.41 -18.82
N ALA A 612 -13.17 -25.09 -17.52
CA ALA A 612 -12.02 -24.61 -16.76
C ALA A 612 -10.76 -25.34 -17.22
N MET A 613 -9.67 -24.58 -17.46
CA MET A 613 -8.37 -25.18 -17.77
C MET A 613 -8.15 -26.39 -16.87
N SER A 614 -7.75 -27.50 -17.49
CA SER A 614 -7.50 -28.72 -16.74
C SER A 614 -6.51 -28.43 -15.62
N ALA A 615 -6.95 -28.55 -14.37
CA ALA A 615 -6.08 -28.49 -13.19
C ALA A 615 -4.96 -29.55 -13.23
N LEU A 616 -5.02 -30.51 -14.18
CA LEU A 616 -4.03 -31.58 -14.37
C LEU A 616 -2.74 -31.15 -15.08
N LYS A 617 -2.61 -29.89 -15.50
CA LYS A 617 -1.33 -29.40 -16.04
C LYS A 617 -0.98 -28.06 -15.41
N SER A 618 -0.78 -28.05 -14.10
CA SER A 618 0.10 -27.05 -13.50
C SER A 618 1.42 -27.13 -14.25
N ASP A 619 1.81 -26.03 -14.89
CA ASP A 619 3.14 -25.92 -15.49
C ASP A 619 4.17 -26.31 -14.42
N ALA A 620 5.16 -27.14 -14.76
CA ALA A 620 6.14 -27.62 -13.79
C ALA A 620 7.00 -26.46 -13.21
N LEU A 621 6.89 -25.27 -13.80
CA LEU A 621 7.47 -24.00 -13.36
C LEU A 621 6.56 -23.23 -12.37
N ASN A 622 5.30 -23.61 -12.22
CA ASN A 622 4.32 -22.98 -11.32
C ASN A 622 4.30 -23.70 -9.96
N LEU A 623 5.49 -23.87 -9.36
CA LEU A 623 5.73 -24.60 -8.10
C LEU A 623 5.38 -23.78 -6.84
N ALA A 624 4.99 -22.51 -7.00
CA ALA A 624 4.80 -21.62 -5.88
C ALA A 624 3.47 -21.90 -5.15
N PRO A 625 3.47 -22.01 -3.82
CA PRO A 625 2.27 -22.33 -3.05
C PRO A 625 1.26 -21.17 -3.09
N LYS A 626 -0.03 -21.49 -3.34
CA LYS A 626 -1.15 -20.51 -3.37
C LYS A 626 -1.44 -19.84 -2.02
N ARG A 627 -0.94 -20.41 -0.93
CA ARG A 627 -0.90 -19.80 0.41
C ARG A 627 0.51 -19.95 0.92
N ILE A 628 1.09 -18.85 1.38
CA ILE A 628 2.38 -18.88 2.06
C ILE A 628 2.09 -19.10 3.54
N GLY A 629 2.60 -20.21 4.06
CA GLY A 629 2.42 -20.66 5.43
C GLY A 629 2.58 -22.17 5.49
N SER A 630 3.18 -22.68 6.57
CA SER A 630 3.20 -24.11 6.87
C SER A 630 2.22 -24.43 7.99
N ASP A 631 1.64 -25.63 7.93
CA ASP A 631 0.81 -26.24 8.97
C ASP A 631 1.57 -26.31 10.32
N SER A 632 1.37 -25.35 11.22
CA SER A 632 1.93 -25.41 12.58
C SER A 632 1.09 -26.32 13.47
N GLU A 633 1.72 -27.00 14.45
CA GLU A 633 0.94 -27.76 15.43
C GLU A 633 0.04 -26.82 16.26
N PRO A 634 -1.26 -27.13 16.40
CA PRO A 634 -2.19 -26.27 17.12
C PRO A 634 -1.80 -26.15 18.61
N PRO A 635 -2.00 -24.98 19.27
CA PRO A 635 -1.54 -24.69 20.65
C PRO A 635 -1.98 -25.70 21.71
N PHE A 636 -3.14 -26.33 21.52
CA PHE A 636 -3.74 -27.29 22.45
C PHE A 636 -3.69 -28.74 21.93
N GLY A 637 -3.03 -28.99 20.80
CA GLY A 637 -2.94 -30.29 20.15
C GLY A 637 -4.08 -30.61 19.18
N ARG A 638 -3.81 -31.50 18.21
CA ARG A 638 -4.76 -31.89 17.16
C ARG A 638 -5.98 -32.60 17.77
N GLY A 639 -7.18 -32.23 17.34
CA GLY A 639 -8.44 -32.85 17.79
C GLY A 639 -8.99 -32.32 19.13
N ILE A 640 -8.46 -31.21 19.64
CA ILE A 640 -8.95 -30.53 20.84
C ILE A 640 -9.46 -29.14 20.46
N LEU A 641 -10.74 -28.87 20.74
CA LEU A 641 -11.39 -27.58 20.54
C LEU A 641 -11.66 -26.94 21.90
N ILE A 642 -11.14 -25.74 22.11
CA ILE A 642 -11.48 -24.91 23.26
C ILE A 642 -12.34 -23.75 22.77
N SER A 643 -13.58 -23.68 23.24
CA SER A 643 -14.50 -22.59 22.94
C SER A 643 -14.85 -21.80 24.18
N ARG A 644 -15.32 -20.57 23.98
CA ARG A 644 -15.77 -19.68 25.05
C ARG A 644 -17.27 -19.54 24.97
N ASN A 645 -17.98 -19.80 26.06
CA ASN A 645 -19.42 -19.59 26.12
C ASN A 645 -19.78 -18.11 26.35
N SER A 646 -21.07 -17.76 26.25
CA SER A 646 -21.59 -16.40 26.46
C SER A 646 -21.29 -15.82 27.85
N ARG A 647 -21.03 -16.68 28.86
CA ARG A 647 -20.64 -16.29 30.22
C ARG A 647 -19.11 -16.21 30.43
N GLY A 648 -18.32 -16.33 29.36
CA GLY A 648 -16.86 -16.24 29.42
C GLY A 648 -16.15 -17.45 30.03
N ARG A 649 -16.82 -18.61 30.10
CA ARG A 649 -16.20 -19.87 30.55
C ARG A 649 -15.72 -20.70 29.37
N ALA A 650 -14.60 -21.36 29.55
CA ALA A 650 -14.01 -22.30 28.61
C ALA A 650 -14.83 -23.60 28.55
N VAL A 651 -15.07 -24.09 27.35
CA VAL A 651 -15.68 -25.38 27.05
C VAL A 651 -14.69 -26.15 26.20
N VAL A 652 -14.21 -27.27 26.73
CA VAL A 652 -13.24 -28.13 26.04
C VAL A 652 -13.97 -29.29 25.41
N SER A 653 -13.95 -29.37 24.07
CA SER A 653 -14.49 -30.47 23.28
C SER A 653 -13.35 -31.25 22.64
N THR A 654 -13.40 -32.58 22.67
CA THR A 654 -12.29 -33.41 22.21
C THR A 654 -12.78 -34.54 21.31
N VAL A 655 -11.94 -34.94 20.36
CA VAL A 655 -12.19 -36.05 19.43
C VAL A 655 -11.45 -37.30 19.93
N PRO A 656 -11.98 -38.53 19.74
CA PRO A 656 -11.31 -39.75 20.19
C PRO A 656 -9.91 -39.98 19.61
N SER A 657 -9.59 -39.37 18.45
CA SER A 657 -8.27 -39.41 17.81
C SER A 657 -7.25 -38.45 18.44
N ALA A 658 -7.66 -37.58 19.35
CA ALA A 658 -6.76 -36.70 20.09
C ALA A 658 -5.90 -37.50 21.07
N ASN A 659 -4.71 -36.97 21.38
CA ASN A 659 -3.83 -37.59 22.36
C ASN A 659 -4.53 -37.72 23.72
N ALA A 660 -4.58 -38.94 24.27
CA ALA A 660 -5.29 -39.25 25.51
C ALA A 660 -4.82 -38.40 26.71
N ILE A 661 -3.52 -38.08 26.80
CA ILE A 661 -2.98 -37.28 27.90
C ILE A 661 -3.46 -35.83 27.80
N TYR A 662 -3.33 -35.22 26.62
CA TYR A 662 -3.79 -33.85 26.37
C TYR A 662 -5.30 -33.75 26.58
N ARG A 663 -6.07 -34.69 26.03
CA ARG A 663 -7.52 -34.77 26.18
C ARG A 663 -7.93 -34.76 27.65
N ASP A 664 -7.41 -35.70 28.44
CA ASP A 664 -7.81 -35.87 29.84
C ASP A 664 -7.45 -34.64 30.67
N VAL A 665 -6.26 -34.09 30.47
CA VAL A 665 -5.78 -32.92 31.22
C VAL A 665 -6.53 -31.65 30.84
N TYR A 666 -6.72 -31.37 29.54
CA TYR A 666 -7.47 -30.19 29.12
C TYR A 666 -8.94 -30.25 29.55
N THR A 667 -9.57 -31.42 29.46
CA THR A 667 -10.96 -31.61 29.91
C THR A 667 -11.09 -31.52 31.43
N SER A 668 -10.13 -32.01 32.22
CA SER A 668 -10.18 -31.94 33.68
C SER A 668 -9.85 -30.54 34.21
N VAL A 669 -8.78 -29.92 33.70
CA VAL A 669 -8.21 -28.71 34.27
C VAL A 669 -8.83 -27.46 33.67
N PHE A 670 -9.04 -27.39 32.36
CA PHE A 670 -9.45 -26.14 31.70
C PHE A 670 -10.94 -26.02 31.49
N ASN A 671 -11.69 -27.12 31.49
CA ASN A 671 -13.13 -27.07 31.31
C ASN A 671 -13.81 -26.29 32.46
N ARG A 672 -14.76 -25.42 32.12
CA ARG A 672 -15.50 -24.52 33.02
C ARG A 672 -14.66 -23.45 33.73
N SER A 673 -13.37 -23.33 33.44
CA SER A 673 -12.55 -22.18 33.90
C SER A 673 -12.94 -20.91 33.14
N HIS A 674 -12.67 -19.73 33.71
CA HIS A 674 -12.89 -18.46 33.02
C HIS A 674 -11.76 -18.22 32.02
N LEU A 675 -12.08 -18.17 30.73
CA LEU A 675 -11.13 -17.82 29.67
C LEU A 675 -11.24 -16.31 29.42
N LEU A 676 -10.14 -15.57 29.56
CA LEU A 676 -10.13 -14.12 29.32
C LEU A 676 -10.07 -13.82 27.80
N PRO A 677 -10.80 -12.79 27.31
CA PRO A 677 -10.93 -12.50 25.86
C PRO A 677 -9.80 -11.61 25.33
N PHE A 678 -8.57 -11.75 25.82
CA PHE A 678 -7.43 -10.99 25.31
C PHE A 678 -6.14 -11.80 25.50
N SER A 679 -5.25 -11.72 24.53
CA SER A 679 -3.91 -12.32 24.53
C SER A 679 -2.86 -11.21 24.50
N PHE A 680 -1.69 -11.46 25.07
CA PHE A 680 -0.52 -10.59 24.94
C PHE A 680 0.59 -11.34 24.22
N VAL A 681 1.39 -10.62 23.44
CA VAL A 681 2.62 -11.15 22.85
C VAL A 681 3.76 -10.89 23.84
N VAL A 682 4.09 -11.88 24.65
CA VAL A 682 5.10 -11.73 25.71
C VAL A 682 6.50 -11.92 25.14
N HIS A 683 7.34 -10.88 25.28
CA HIS A 683 8.80 -10.84 25.14
C HIS A 683 9.48 -11.77 24.09
N GLY A 684 9.95 -11.16 22.99
CA GLY A 684 11.10 -11.63 22.19
C GLY A 684 10.86 -12.85 21.31
N ASP A 685 10.11 -13.83 21.80
CA ASP A 685 9.71 -15.04 21.12
C ASP A 685 8.19 -14.96 20.94
N GLN A 686 7.71 -14.97 19.70
CA GLN A 686 6.31 -14.80 19.30
C GLN A 686 5.41 -15.95 19.80
N GLN A 687 5.19 -16.02 21.11
CA GLN A 687 4.39 -17.05 21.77
C GLN A 687 3.02 -16.49 22.18
N ASP A 688 1.96 -17.18 21.79
CA ASP A 688 0.59 -16.79 22.14
C ASP A 688 0.28 -17.10 23.59
N VAL A 689 -0.18 -16.11 24.34
CA VAL A 689 -0.49 -16.28 25.76
C VAL A 689 -2.00 -16.36 25.99
N PHE A 690 -2.46 -17.49 26.55
CA PHE A 690 -3.85 -17.72 26.93
C PHE A 690 -4.01 -17.61 28.44
N TYR A 691 -4.95 -16.77 28.89
CA TYR A 691 -5.22 -16.53 30.30
C TYR A 691 -6.51 -17.22 30.77
N PHE A 692 -6.36 -18.12 31.72
CA PHE A 692 -7.43 -18.83 32.39
C PHE A 692 -7.47 -18.47 33.88
N VAL A 693 -8.68 -18.39 34.43
CA VAL A 693 -8.93 -18.03 35.82
C VAL A 693 -9.86 -19.03 36.48
N LYS A 694 -9.52 -19.44 37.70
CA LYS A 694 -10.36 -20.23 38.60
C LYS A 694 -10.49 -19.50 39.94
N GLU A 695 -11.71 -19.35 40.41
CA GLU A 695 -11.97 -18.71 41.71
C GLU A 695 -11.62 -19.63 42.88
N ASP A 696 -11.74 -20.95 42.68
CA ASP A 696 -11.47 -21.98 43.69
C ASP A 696 -9.96 -22.18 43.93
N THR A 697 -9.42 -21.73 45.06
CA THR A 697 -8.02 -21.97 45.46
C THR A 697 -7.71 -23.43 45.75
N TRP A 698 -8.64 -24.16 46.37
CA TRP A 698 -8.46 -25.55 46.77
C TRP A 698 -8.24 -26.51 45.59
N ARG A 699 -8.80 -26.19 44.40
CA ARG A 699 -8.62 -26.99 43.18
C ARG A 699 -7.21 -26.96 42.62
N ALA A 700 -6.37 -26.00 43.02
CA ALA A 700 -4.99 -25.90 42.57
C ALA A 700 -4.18 -27.16 42.92
N ALA A 701 -4.45 -27.78 44.07
CA ALA A 701 -3.75 -29.00 44.50
C ALA A 701 -4.10 -30.22 43.62
N ASP A 702 -5.37 -30.37 43.26
CA ASP A 702 -5.86 -31.47 42.42
C ASP A 702 -5.40 -31.31 40.97
N ASP A 703 -5.55 -30.10 40.42
CA ASP A 703 -5.13 -29.79 39.05
C ASP A 703 -3.60 -29.93 38.88
N LYS A 704 -2.82 -29.61 39.93
CA LYS A 704 -1.36 -29.82 39.95
C LYS A 704 -0.98 -31.28 39.70
N GLN A 705 -1.78 -32.24 40.18
CA GLN A 705 -1.53 -33.66 39.91
C GLN A 705 -1.80 -34.02 38.43
N GLN A 706 -2.87 -33.48 37.84
CA GLN A 706 -3.18 -33.71 36.43
C GLN A 706 -2.17 -33.04 35.49
N LEU A 707 -1.76 -31.81 35.80
CA LEU A 707 -0.78 -31.05 35.01
C LEU A 707 0.62 -31.67 35.05
N LYS A 708 1.00 -32.36 36.13
CA LYS A 708 2.26 -33.14 36.19
C LYS A 708 2.34 -34.24 35.12
N ARG A 709 1.20 -34.78 34.66
CA ARG A 709 1.17 -35.77 33.56
C ARG A 709 1.66 -35.20 32.23
N MET A 710 1.73 -33.87 32.12
CA MET A 710 2.16 -33.14 30.92
C MET A 710 3.62 -32.67 30.99
N GLN A 711 4.26 -32.71 32.17
CA GLN A 711 5.62 -32.21 32.38
C GLN A 711 6.69 -32.90 31.53
N GLY A 712 6.41 -34.11 31.02
CA GLY A 712 7.31 -34.81 30.11
C GLY A 712 7.35 -34.24 28.68
N LYS A 713 6.35 -33.45 28.27
CA LYS A 713 6.26 -32.83 26.92
C LYS A 713 6.19 -31.31 26.93
N LEU A 714 5.62 -30.71 27.98
CA LEU A 714 5.46 -29.27 28.14
C LEU A 714 6.13 -28.82 29.45
N ASN A 715 6.72 -27.63 29.47
CA ASN A 715 7.32 -27.11 30.70
C ASN A 715 6.23 -26.43 31.57
N VAL A 716 5.93 -27.00 32.73
CA VAL A 716 4.88 -26.50 33.64
C VAL A 716 5.52 -25.96 34.91
N THR A 717 5.34 -24.65 35.16
CA THR A 717 5.82 -23.94 36.36
C THR A 717 4.66 -23.60 37.29
N PHE A 718 4.90 -23.72 38.59
CA PHE A 718 3.92 -23.44 39.65
C PHE A 718 4.48 -22.40 40.60
N HIS A 719 3.76 -21.31 40.83
CA HIS A 719 4.10 -20.25 41.76
C HIS A 719 2.94 -20.03 42.74
N GLU A 720 3.17 -20.36 44.00
CA GLU A 720 2.23 -20.11 45.09
C GLU A 720 2.70 -18.86 45.84
N VAL A 721 1.84 -17.85 45.95
CA VAL A 721 2.17 -16.61 46.65
C VAL A 721 1.05 -16.30 47.64
N ALA A 722 1.45 -16.03 48.88
CA ALA A 722 0.56 -15.58 49.94
C ALA A 722 0.87 -14.12 50.25
N GLU A 723 0.07 -13.20 49.70
CA GLU A 723 0.19 -11.76 49.96
C GLU A 723 -1.11 -11.25 50.61
N GLY A 724 -0.98 -10.59 51.77
CA GLY A 724 -2.07 -9.82 52.39
C GLY A 724 -3.35 -10.60 52.71
N GLY A 725 -3.25 -11.85 53.22
CA GLY A 725 -4.41 -12.64 53.65
C GLY A 725 -5.17 -13.36 52.53
N HIS A 726 -4.78 -13.18 51.26
CA HIS A 726 -5.29 -13.94 50.12
C HIS A 726 -4.18 -14.83 49.54
N SER A 727 -4.42 -16.14 49.49
CA SER A 727 -3.54 -17.10 48.83
C SER A 727 -3.93 -17.23 47.37
N TYR A 728 -2.99 -17.02 46.45
CA TYR A 728 -3.18 -17.28 45.02
C TYR A 728 -2.10 -18.23 44.51
N ALA A 729 -2.49 -19.04 43.53
CA ALA A 729 -1.59 -19.93 42.82
C ALA A 729 -1.59 -19.55 41.34
N ASP A 730 -0.41 -19.37 40.77
CA ASP A 730 -0.17 -19.11 39.35
C ASP A 730 0.48 -20.34 38.73
N VAL A 731 -0.10 -20.83 37.64
CA VAL A 731 0.44 -21.95 36.88
C VAL A 731 0.72 -21.49 35.46
N LYS A 732 1.93 -21.72 34.96
CA LYS A 732 2.29 -21.42 33.57
C LYS A 732 2.71 -22.69 32.85
N ILE A 733 2.05 -22.97 31.73
CA ILE A 733 2.36 -24.08 30.84
C ILE A 733 3.00 -23.50 29.59
N HIS A 734 4.27 -23.82 29.36
CA HIS A 734 5.01 -23.42 28.18
C HIS A 734 4.96 -24.52 27.12
N GLY A 735 4.28 -24.23 26.02
CA GLY A 735 4.36 -24.94 24.76
C GLY A 735 5.47 -24.41 23.87
N GLN A 736 5.63 -25.02 22.69
CA GLN A 736 6.61 -24.57 21.69
C GLN A 736 6.23 -23.19 21.13
N THR A 737 4.94 -22.98 20.88
CA THR A 737 4.41 -21.76 20.24
C THR A 737 3.40 -20.99 21.11
N SER A 738 3.05 -21.50 22.29
CA SER A 738 2.02 -20.88 23.15
C SER A 738 2.32 -21.03 24.64
N ILE A 739 1.93 -20.05 25.44
CA ILE A 739 1.95 -20.09 26.90
C ILE A 739 0.51 -20.09 27.42
N VAL A 740 0.20 -21.02 28.31
CA VAL A 740 -1.10 -21.03 29.00
C VAL A 740 -0.89 -20.65 30.46
N ASN A 741 -1.42 -19.50 30.86
CA ASN A 741 -1.44 -19.02 32.23
C ASN A 741 -2.77 -19.39 32.89
N LEU A 742 -2.72 -20.06 34.03
CA LEU A 742 -3.88 -20.42 34.83
C LEU A 742 -3.71 -19.89 36.26
N ARG A 743 -4.59 -18.98 36.67
CA ARG A 743 -4.55 -18.35 37.99
C ARG A 743 -5.71 -18.79 38.87
N TYR A 744 -5.40 -19.14 40.12
CA TYR A 744 -6.35 -19.59 41.12
C TYR A 744 -6.57 -18.52 42.21
N GLY A 745 -7.79 -18.42 42.74
CA GLY A 745 -8.12 -17.54 43.88
C GLY A 745 -8.41 -16.09 43.51
N THR A 746 -8.75 -15.81 42.25
CA THR A 746 -9.12 -14.47 41.78
C THR A 746 -10.35 -14.54 40.87
N THR A 747 -11.04 -13.40 40.73
CA THR A 747 -12.11 -13.23 39.74
C THR A 747 -11.54 -12.83 38.38
N ALA A 748 -12.28 -13.10 37.31
CA ALA A 748 -11.87 -12.78 35.94
C ALA A 748 -11.64 -11.26 35.74
N GLU A 749 -12.47 -10.42 36.37
CA GLU A 749 -12.37 -8.96 36.29
C GLU A 749 -11.13 -8.41 36.99
N ARG A 750 -10.81 -8.93 38.18
CA ARG A 750 -9.63 -8.53 38.94
C ARG A 750 -8.34 -8.94 38.23
N GLU A 751 -8.33 -10.12 37.63
CA GLU A 751 -7.19 -10.56 36.82
C GLU A 751 -7.05 -9.70 35.56
N ARG A 752 -8.16 -9.35 34.90
CA ARG A 752 -8.14 -8.42 33.77
C ARG A 752 -7.53 -7.07 34.13
N GLN A 753 -7.93 -6.47 35.25
CA GLN A 753 -7.37 -5.19 35.69
C GLN A 753 -5.86 -5.29 36.00
N ARG A 754 -5.41 -6.37 36.66
CA ARG A 754 -3.98 -6.60 36.90
C ARG A 754 -3.19 -6.64 35.59
N LEU A 755 -3.68 -7.43 34.65
CA LEU A 755 -3.06 -7.65 33.35
C LEU A 755 -2.95 -6.34 32.56
N LEU A 756 -4.00 -5.52 32.53
CA LEU A 756 -3.98 -4.21 31.89
C LEU A 756 -3.01 -3.22 32.56
N HIS A 757 -2.88 -3.25 33.89
CA HIS A 757 -1.93 -2.41 34.61
C HIS A 757 -0.48 -2.80 34.32
N HIS A 758 -0.19 -4.11 34.30
CA HIS A 758 1.12 -4.62 33.92
C HIS A 758 1.46 -4.26 32.47
N ALA A 759 0.50 -4.43 31.57
CA ALA A 759 0.62 -4.09 30.16
C ALA A 759 0.97 -2.61 29.97
N ARG A 760 0.26 -1.71 30.66
CA ARG A 760 0.55 -0.27 30.66
C ARG A 760 1.99 0.07 31.07
N SER A 761 2.44 -0.52 32.17
CA SER A 761 3.79 -0.30 32.68
C SER A 761 4.85 -0.78 31.68
N SER A 762 4.58 -1.90 31.01
CA SER A 762 5.44 -2.47 29.96
C SER A 762 5.47 -1.59 28.71
N ALA A 763 4.31 -1.17 28.22
CA ALA A 763 4.16 -0.31 27.04
C ALA A 763 4.89 1.03 27.22
N ILE A 764 4.70 1.71 28.35
CA ILE A 764 5.36 2.99 28.64
C ILE A 764 6.89 2.83 28.70
N ARG A 765 7.39 1.76 29.31
CA ARG A 765 8.84 1.49 29.38
C ARG A 765 9.44 1.24 28.00
N LYS A 766 8.75 0.45 27.16
CA LYS A 766 9.15 0.19 25.77
C LYS A 766 9.11 1.48 24.93
N ALA A 767 8.10 2.34 25.12
CA ALA A 767 7.98 3.62 24.43
C ALA A 767 9.15 4.57 24.76
N TRP A 768 9.53 4.68 26.02
CA TRP A 768 10.70 5.46 26.44
C TRP A 768 12.03 4.93 25.90
N HIS A 769 12.19 3.60 25.91
CA HIS A 769 13.36 2.96 25.32
C HIS A 769 13.51 3.31 23.83
N ARG A 770 12.41 3.23 23.09
CA ARG A 770 12.33 3.62 21.68
C ARG A 770 12.72 5.08 21.47
N GLU A 771 12.13 5.99 22.24
CA GLU A 771 12.38 7.43 22.11
C GLU A 771 13.88 7.73 22.26
N ARG A 772 14.51 7.12 23.27
CA ARG A 772 15.96 7.25 23.49
C ARG A 772 16.79 6.73 22.33
N GLU A 773 16.42 5.60 21.72
CA GLU A 773 17.15 5.05 20.58
C GLU A 773 17.00 5.90 19.32
N ALA A 774 15.80 6.41 19.04
CA ALA A 774 15.56 7.32 17.93
C ALA A 774 16.43 8.58 18.05
N LEU A 775 16.47 9.18 19.24
CA LEU A 775 17.28 10.36 19.53
C LEU A 775 18.78 10.09 19.45
N ARG A 776 19.25 8.91 19.89
CA ARG A 776 20.66 8.49 19.79
C ARG A 776 21.08 8.27 18.33
N ALA A 777 20.18 7.77 17.49
CA ALA A 777 20.41 7.56 16.06
C ALA A 777 20.34 8.85 15.22
N GLY A 778 20.08 10.01 15.83
CA GLY A 778 19.90 11.28 15.14
C GLY A 778 18.60 11.37 14.33
N LEU A 779 17.63 10.49 14.62
CA LEU A 779 16.29 10.51 14.06
C LEU A 779 15.42 11.49 14.86
N GLY A 780 14.44 12.12 14.21
CA GLY A 780 13.49 13.00 14.91
C GLY A 780 12.72 12.23 15.98
N GLY A 781 12.60 12.82 17.17
CA GLY A 781 11.81 12.25 18.27
C GLY A 781 10.29 12.31 17.98
N SER A 782 9.49 11.66 18.81
CA SER A 782 8.03 11.76 18.76
C SER A 782 7.51 13.18 19.02
N GLN A 783 8.30 14.01 19.70
CA GLN A 783 8.05 15.43 19.93
C GLN A 783 9.34 16.23 19.78
N ASP A 784 9.20 17.54 19.63
CA ASP A 784 10.32 18.48 19.64
C ASP A 784 10.82 18.65 21.09
N TRP A 785 11.83 17.87 21.46
CA TRP A 785 12.47 17.93 22.78
C TRP A 785 13.45 19.11 22.89
N SER A 786 13.46 19.79 24.04
CA SER A 786 14.49 20.79 24.34
C SER A 786 15.86 20.14 24.61
N ALA A 787 16.94 20.92 24.53
CA ALA A 787 18.30 20.42 24.77
C ALA A 787 18.49 19.78 26.16
N ALA A 788 17.83 20.30 27.20
CA ALA A 788 17.89 19.74 28.55
C ALA A 788 17.10 18.42 28.66
N GLU A 789 15.93 18.35 28.04
CA GLU A 789 15.11 17.13 27.99
C GLU A 789 15.81 16.01 27.19
N LEU A 790 16.51 16.37 26.10
CA LEU A 790 17.32 15.43 25.32
C LEU A 790 18.42 14.78 26.17
N GLU A 791 19.14 15.58 26.96
CA GLU A 791 20.20 15.06 27.84
C GLU A 791 19.61 14.15 28.93
N GLU A 792 18.46 14.52 29.50
CA GLU A 792 17.74 13.73 30.49
C GLU A 792 17.29 12.38 29.93
N ILE A 793 16.70 12.35 28.73
CA ILE A 793 16.26 11.11 28.07
C ILE A 793 17.47 10.22 27.74
N GLN A 794 18.59 10.79 27.31
CA GLN A 794 19.79 10.01 27.01
C GLN A 794 20.42 9.39 28.26
N LYS A 795 20.43 10.12 29.39
CA LYS A 795 21.09 9.70 30.63
C LYS A 795 20.20 8.83 31.53
N ALA A 796 18.95 9.25 31.75
CA ALA A 796 18.01 8.57 32.65
C ALA A 796 17.05 7.61 31.92
N GLY A 797 16.92 7.72 30.59
CA GLY A 797 16.01 6.90 29.79
C GLY A 797 14.57 7.39 29.75
N SER A 798 14.24 8.49 30.44
CA SER A 798 12.92 9.12 30.44
C SER A 798 13.02 10.59 30.86
N ALA A 799 12.08 11.45 30.44
CA ALA A 799 12.00 12.83 30.92
C ALA A 799 11.06 12.92 32.14
N THR A 800 11.55 13.46 33.27
CA THR A 800 10.79 13.50 34.54
C THR A 800 9.52 14.33 34.46
N ALA A 801 9.50 15.36 33.63
CA ALA A 801 8.37 16.26 33.41
C ALA A 801 7.24 15.66 32.56
N TYR A 802 7.41 14.44 32.02
CA TYR A 802 6.46 13.80 31.11
C TYR A 802 5.94 12.47 31.67
N GLU A 803 4.72 12.12 31.27
CA GLU A 803 4.09 10.82 31.53
C GLU A 803 3.56 10.20 30.24
N GLY A 804 3.44 8.87 30.23
CA GLY A 804 2.85 8.12 29.12
C GLY A 804 1.34 7.98 29.30
N GLU A 805 0.58 8.53 28.36
CA GLU A 805 -0.87 8.36 28.25
C GLU A 805 -1.20 7.50 27.03
N TYR A 806 -2.25 6.69 27.11
CA TYR A 806 -2.71 5.94 25.94
C TYR A 806 -3.36 6.88 24.92
N VAL A 807 -3.11 6.62 23.64
CA VAL A 807 -3.77 7.33 22.53
C VAL A 807 -5.19 6.77 22.35
N HIS A 808 -5.31 5.45 22.27
CA HIS A 808 -6.57 4.71 22.16
C HIS A 808 -6.99 4.12 23.51
N ASP A 809 -8.30 4.17 23.79
CA ASP A 809 -8.86 3.63 25.02
C ASP A 809 -8.74 2.10 25.07
N VAL A 810 -7.94 1.63 26.02
CA VAL A 810 -7.67 0.21 26.26
C VAL A 810 -8.89 -0.56 26.78
N ALA A 811 -9.91 0.13 27.30
CA ALA A 811 -11.19 -0.52 27.62
C ALA A 811 -11.91 -1.02 26.35
N ARG A 812 -11.79 -0.25 25.25
CA ARG A 812 -12.38 -0.56 23.94
C ARG A 812 -11.45 -1.42 23.08
N TYR A 813 -10.14 -1.21 23.18
CA TYR A 813 -9.10 -1.91 22.41
C TYR A 813 -8.04 -2.55 23.35
N PRO A 814 -8.41 -3.61 24.09
CA PRO A 814 -7.51 -4.26 25.06
C PRO A 814 -6.24 -4.85 24.42
N GLU A 815 -6.27 -5.16 23.13
CA GLU A 815 -5.13 -5.63 22.34
C GLU A 815 -3.98 -4.61 22.25
N LEU A 816 -4.27 -3.31 22.34
CA LEU A 816 -3.26 -2.24 22.29
C LEU A 816 -2.65 -1.91 23.66
N ALA A 817 -2.96 -2.69 24.70
CA ALA A 817 -2.50 -2.40 26.06
C ALA A 817 -0.99 -2.56 26.24
N GLU A 818 -0.36 -3.52 25.55
CA GLU A 818 1.09 -3.75 25.62
C GLU A 818 1.87 -3.04 24.51
N ASP A 819 1.16 -2.37 23.62
CA ASP A 819 1.74 -1.71 22.46
C ASP A 819 2.42 -0.38 22.88
N PRO A 820 3.76 -0.27 22.75
CA PRO A 820 4.44 1.01 22.98
C PRO A 820 4.01 2.13 22.03
N TYR A 821 3.37 1.82 20.91
CA TYR A 821 2.92 2.79 19.91
C TYR A 821 1.60 3.45 20.26
N ASN A 822 0.80 2.77 21.08
CA ASN A 822 -0.39 3.34 21.67
C ASN A 822 -0.07 4.33 22.82
N VAL A 823 1.20 4.70 23.05
CA VAL A 823 1.62 5.60 24.14
C VAL A 823 2.09 6.94 23.57
N ARG A 824 1.46 8.04 24.01
CA ARG A 824 1.93 9.40 23.78
C ARG A 824 2.53 10.01 25.05
N PHE A 825 3.57 10.81 24.90
CA PHE A 825 4.16 11.54 26.02
C PHE A 825 3.43 12.86 26.25
N VAL A 826 2.93 13.09 27.46
CA VAL A 826 2.23 14.32 27.84
C VAL A 826 2.94 14.94 29.03
N LYS A 827 3.06 16.28 29.06
CA LYS A 827 3.64 16.98 30.22
C LYS A 827 2.76 16.74 31.45
N LYS A 828 3.39 16.33 32.55
CA LYS A 828 2.75 16.19 33.86
C LYS A 828 2.15 17.54 34.25
N ARG A 829 0.86 17.55 34.55
CA ARG A 829 0.16 18.76 34.99
C ARG A 829 0.52 19.02 36.45
N THR A 830 0.89 20.26 36.78
CA THR A 830 1.12 20.68 38.18
C THR A 830 -0.22 20.86 38.90
N ASP A 831 -0.27 20.47 40.19
CA ASP A 831 -1.45 20.40 41.09
C ASP A 831 -2.39 21.64 41.10
N ARG A 832 -1.93 22.80 40.62
CA ARG A 832 -2.79 23.99 40.47
C ARG A 832 -3.87 23.84 39.40
N ALA A 833 -3.68 22.99 38.39
CA ALA A 833 -4.65 22.79 37.32
C ALA A 833 -5.80 21.83 37.72
N GLU A 834 -5.54 20.86 38.60
CA GLU A 834 -6.55 19.92 39.12
C GLU A 834 -7.63 20.63 39.95
N ARG A 835 -7.25 21.62 40.77
CA ARG A 835 -8.24 22.40 41.55
C ARG A 835 -9.19 23.22 40.68
N ARG A 836 -8.77 23.66 39.49
CA ARG A 836 -9.64 24.37 38.54
C ARG A 836 -10.57 23.44 37.76
N ARG A 837 -10.19 22.17 37.58
CA ARG A 837 -11.00 21.18 36.88
C ARG A 837 -12.00 20.47 37.81
N ARG A 838 -11.66 20.19 39.07
CA ARG A 838 -12.67 19.76 40.08
C ARG A 838 -13.81 20.78 40.24
N LYS A 839 -13.50 22.07 40.16
CA LYS A 839 -14.50 23.15 40.14
C LYS A 839 -15.30 23.27 38.82
N ARG A 840 -14.91 22.56 37.77
CA ARG A 840 -15.58 22.52 36.45
C ARG A 840 -16.26 21.17 36.17
N GLU A 841 -15.82 20.10 36.82
CA GLU A 841 -16.42 18.75 36.76
C GLU A 841 -17.62 18.60 37.70
N ASP A 842 -17.71 19.40 38.77
CA ASP A 842 -18.96 19.56 39.55
C ASP A 842 -20.12 20.21 38.76
N CYS A 843 -19.88 20.67 37.53
CA CYS A 843 -20.91 21.22 36.64
C CYS A 843 -21.22 20.35 35.41
N ARG A 844 -20.74 19.11 35.36
CA ARG A 844 -21.16 18.12 34.34
C ARG A 844 -21.31 16.73 34.97
N ALA A 845 -22.40 16.56 35.71
CA ALA A 845 -22.94 15.23 35.97
C ALA A 845 -23.37 14.58 34.63
N PRO A 846 -23.24 13.25 34.48
CA PRO A 846 -23.70 12.51 33.30
C PRO A 846 -25.24 12.49 33.22
N TRP A 847 -25.77 12.68 32.03
CA TRP A 847 -27.19 12.80 31.70
C TRP A 847 -27.86 11.43 31.46
N TRP A 848 -27.51 10.38 32.23
CA TRP A 848 -28.09 9.03 32.05
C TRP A 848 -28.14 8.21 33.35
N LEU A 849 -28.68 8.77 34.42
CA LEU A 849 -29.25 7.99 35.52
C LEU A 849 -30.57 8.64 35.96
N ALA A 850 -31.67 8.08 35.46
CA ALA A 850 -32.98 7.96 36.10
C ALA A 850 -33.65 6.80 35.34
N TRP A 851 -34.34 5.84 35.92
CA TRP A 851 -35.41 5.87 36.93
C TRP A 851 -35.13 4.76 37.99
N ASP A 852 -35.53 4.79 39.27
CA ASP A 852 -36.72 5.34 39.92
C ASP A 852 -36.47 5.68 41.41
N ASP A 853 -37.43 6.45 41.96
CA ASP A 853 -37.81 6.68 43.36
C ASP A 853 -37.24 7.87 44.17
N LEU A 854 -38.06 8.94 44.13
CA LEU A 854 -38.55 9.79 45.23
C LEU A 854 -37.68 10.92 45.82
N CYS A 855 -38.30 12.11 45.74
CA CYS A 855 -38.04 13.41 46.39
C CYS A 855 -37.09 14.39 45.68
#